data_AF-A0A7K6HG14-F1
#
_entry.id   AF-A0A7K6HG14-F1
#
_cell.length_a   1.000
_cell.length_b   1.000
_cell.length_c   1.000
_cell.angle_alpha   90.00
_cell.angle_beta   90.00
_cell.angle_gamma   90.00
#
_symmetry.space_group_name_H-M   'P 1'
#
loop_
_entity.id
_entity.type
_entity.pdbx_description
1 polymer ?
#
loop_
_entity_poly.entity_id
_entity_poly.type
_entity_poly.pdbx_seq_one_letter_code
_entity_poly.pdbx_strand_id
1 'polypeptide(L)'
;MQCIRRQPKRSVSQENILLEQSRRVAALNGIRLGLKDDKDLKFLLKGSQLLKVKSSSWRKERFYKLQEDCKTIWQESKKVLRSPESQIFSIEDIRDVRSGHKTEGMEKYAKDVPEYRCFSIIFKDQRKNLDLIASSEDDANHWIAGLGKIIAHSNSMNQKQKLQHWIHTCLRKADKNKDNKMSLKELKDFLKEVNIEVDDYHAKKIFQHCDKSKTEALEDDEIEEFYKILTERKEIDSIFQMYSDPEGFMSCQNLVRFLYEMQQEEDAVVAAPALIQRYEPNERAKRGNAMTKDGFLMYLLSDEGNIFNPSHRKVYQDMTQPLSHYLVSSSHNTYLMEDQITGPSSTEAYIRALTKGCRCVELDCWDGPNSEPVIYHGYTLTSKILFSDVIKAIKNYAFKTSPYPVIISLENHCSVDQQKVMAQHMTTILQDMLLVAPVDGNKSQFPSPEQLKGKILVKGKKLSRQEDPINGNNNLEAEDVSDEDEAAEIEDESVKTKVEQKGKSDTLKLAKELSDTVVYCKSVHFEGFDDPNHPRAFYEMSSFSESKALKLAQESGTSFIHHNIRHLSRIYPAGWRTDSSNYSPVDLWNVGCQIVALNFQTAGTEMDVYQGRFQDNGFSGYVLKPEFLRDEQTKFNPKSITEGTWGTKKKLLLKIISGQQLPKVNKSKNSIVDPKVTIEIHGVQQDNNKKQTKVIENNGFNPNWNEEFTFDIEIPALALVRFVVEDFDMSTKNDFIGQYTLPFTSLGKGYRHIHLLTKNGDPYSSSTLFVYINIQDCD
;
A
#
# COMPACT_ATOMS: atom_id res chain seq x y z
N MET A 1 -9.77 -8.31 49.65
CA MET A 1 -10.08 -9.69 49.19
C MET A 1 -11.10 -9.60 48.08
N GLN A 2 -10.67 -9.67 46.81
CA GLN A 2 -11.58 -9.72 45.65
C GLN A 2 -12.01 -11.16 45.41
N CYS A 3 -13.30 -11.44 45.58
CA CYS A 3 -13.89 -12.73 45.24
C CYS A 3 -13.75 -12.98 43.73
N ILE A 4 -12.90 -13.94 43.36
CA ILE A 4 -12.87 -14.54 42.03
C ILE A 4 -14.23 -15.22 41.82
N ARG A 5 -15.16 -14.56 41.12
CA ARG A 5 -16.35 -15.22 40.56
C ARG A 5 -15.85 -16.27 39.56
N ARG A 6 -15.71 -17.52 40.01
CA ARG A 6 -15.59 -18.67 39.11
C ARG A 6 -16.87 -18.72 38.28
N GLN A 7 -16.74 -18.68 36.95
CA GLN A 7 -17.87 -19.01 36.08
C GLN A 7 -18.40 -20.40 36.45
N PRO A 8 -19.73 -20.62 36.44
CA PRO A 8 -20.29 -21.94 36.73
C PRO A 8 -19.72 -22.97 35.75
N LYS A 9 -19.31 -24.14 36.25
CA LYS A 9 -18.98 -25.28 35.39
C LYS A 9 -20.25 -25.68 34.63
N ARG A 10 -20.17 -25.65 33.29
CA ARG A 10 -21.25 -26.08 32.41
C ARG A 10 -21.52 -27.57 32.59
N SER A 11 -22.77 -27.99 32.43
CA SER A 11 -23.11 -29.42 32.41
C SER A 11 -22.57 -30.08 31.13
N VAL A 12 -22.40 -31.40 31.14
CA VAL A 12 -21.99 -32.18 29.96
C VAL A 12 -22.99 -31.99 28.80
N SER A 13 -24.29 -31.84 29.09
CA SER A 13 -25.29 -31.55 28.06
C SER A 13 -25.11 -30.16 27.44
N GLN A 14 -24.82 -29.14 28.25
CA GLN A 14 -24.54 -27.78 27.75
C GLN A 14 -23.25 -27.74 26.94
N GLU A 15 -22.25 -28.54 27.31
CA GLU A 15 -20.98 -28.65 26.59
C GLU A 15 -21.16 -29.35 25.23
N ASN A 16 -21.97 -30.40 25.18
CA ASN A 16 -22.33 -31.10 23.94
C ASN A 16 -23.15 -30.22 22.98
N ILE A 17 -24.13 -29.47 23.50
CA ILE A 17 -24.91 -28.51 22.70
C ILE A 17 -23.99 -27.44 22.10
N LEU A 18 -23.06 -26.91 22.90
CA LEU A 18 -22.12 -25.90 22.43
C LEU A 18 -21.15 -26.43 21.36
N LEU A 19 -20.72 -27.69 21.49
CA LEU A 19 -19.90 -28.39 20.49
C LEU A 19 -20.67 -28.61 19.18
N GLU A 20 -21.94 -29.01 19.27
CA GLU A 20 -22.80 -29.22 18.11
C GLU A 20 -23.12 -27.90 17.37
N GLN A 21 -23.39 -26.84 18.13
CA GLN A 21 -23.53 -25.49 17.61
C GLN A 21 -22.24 -25.01 16.91
N SER A 22 -21.07 -25.19 17.55
CA SER A 22 -19.78 -24.86 16.93
C SER A 22 -19.56 -25.61 15.61
N ARG A 23 -19.92 -26.90 15.53
CA ARG A 23 -19.84 -27.69 14.29
C ARG A 23 -20.76 -27.15 13.20
N ARG A 24 -22.01 -26.78 13.57
CA ARG A 24 -22.97 -26.20 12.63
C ARG A 24 -22.48 -24.85 12.08
N VAL A 25 -21.89 -24.02 12.93
CA VAL A 25 -21.30 -22.72 12.54
C VAL A 25 -20.16 -22.94 11.53
N ALA A 26 -19.23 -23.84 11.85
CA ALA A 26 -18.10 -24.14 10.97
C ALA A 26 -18.58 -24.69 9.61
N ALA A 27 -19.60 -25.56 9.61
CA ALA A 27 -20.19 -26.10 8.37
C ALA A 27 -20.83 -24.99 7.50
N LEU A 28 -21.61 -24.09 8.10
CA LEU A 28 -22.22 -22.97 7.39
C LEU A 28 -21.17 -22.02 6.81
N ASN A 29 -20.09 -21.77 7.54
CA ASN A 29 -19.00 -20.91 7.05
C ASN A 29 -18.17 -21.61 5.96
N GLY A 30 -17.93 -22.91 6.08
CA GLY A 30 -17.34 -23.70 5.00
C GLY A 30 -18.16 -23.65 3.72
N ILE A 31 -19.50 -23.71 3.82
CA ILE A 31 -20.40 -23.53 2.66
C ILE A 31 -20.24 -22.12 2.06
N ARG A 32 -20.24 -21.08 2.90
CA ARG A 32 -20.08 -19.69 2.45
C ARG A 32 -18.75 -19.44 1.74
N LEU A 33 -17.69 -20.13 2.17
CA LEU A 33 -16.37 -20.07 1.55
C LEU A 33 -16.24 -20.93 0.28
N GLY A 34 -17.30 -21.66 -0.12
CA GLY A 34 -17.20 -22.66 -1.19
C GLY A 34 -16.31 -23.85 -0.85
N LEU A 35 -15.98 -24.03 0.44
CA LEU A 35 -15.09 -25.06 0.98
C LEU A 35 -15.89 -26.11 1.76
N LYS A 36 -17.12 -26.39 1.32
CA LYS A 36 -17.95 -27.42 1.93
C LYS A 36 -17.21 -28.75 1.87
N ASP A 37 -17.09 -29.39 3.03
CA ASP A 37 -16.43 -30.67 3.20
C ASP A 37 -14.92 -30.73 2.89
N ASP A 38 -14.29 -29.58 2.62
CA ASP A 38 -12.86 -29.49 2.30
C ASP A 38 -11.98 -30.03 3.44
N LYS A 39 -11.03 -30.90 3.09
CA LYS A 39 -10.16 -31.59 4.04
C LYS A 39 -9.21 -30.63 4.78
N ASP A 40 -8.73 -29.60 4.10
CA ASP A 40 -7.78 -28.64 4.66
C ASP A 40 -8.51 -27.71 5.64
N LEU A 41 -9.71 -27.24 5.27
CA LEU A 41 -10.55 -26.45 6.17
C LEU A 41 -10.91 -27.23 7.45
N LYS A 42 -11.31 -28.50 7.31
CA LYS A 42 -11.59 -29.37 8.47
C LYS A 42 -10.36 -29.55 9.36
N PHE A 43 -9.18 -29.69 8.77
CA PHE A 43 -7.92 -29.77 9.50
C PHE A 43 -7.63 -28.49 10.29
N LEU A 44 -7.75 -27.32 9.65
CA LEU A 44 -7.55 -26.02 10.29
C LEU A 44 -8.51 -25.79 11.47
N LEU A 45 -9.79 -26.15 11.32
CA LEU A 45 -10.82 -26.04 12.36
C LEU A 45 -10.59 -27.00 13.53
N LYS A 46 -9.97 -28.15 13.28
CA LYS A 46 -9.51 -29.06 14.33
C LYS A 46 -8.29 -28.47 15.06
N GLY A 47 -7.39 -27.85 14.30
CA GLY A 47 -6.12 -27.31 14.79
C GLY A 47 -5.04 -28.37 14.97
N SER A 48 -3.80 -27.93 15.09
CA SER A 48 -2.65 -28.80 15.33
C SER A 48 -1.56 -28.11 16.15
N GLN A 49 -0.63 -28.92 16.68
CA GLN A 49 0.57 -28.41 17.34
C GLN A 49 1.60 -28.02 16.29
N LEU A 50 2.14 -26.81 16.42
CA LEU A 50 3.23 -26.32 15.57
C LEU A 50 4.37 -25.79 16.44
N LEU A 51 5.60 -25.97 15.98
CA LEU A 51 6.76 -25.35 16.62
C LEU A 51 6.92 -23.93 16.09
N LYS A 52 6.68 -22.95 16.95
CA LYS A 52 6.98 -21.54 16.64
C LYS A 52 8.47 -21.29 16.75
N VAL A 53 9.06 -20.78 15.67
CA VAL A 53 10.49 -20.48 15.57
C VAL A 53 10.74 -19.00 15.87
N LYS A 54 11.75 -18.71 16.69
CA LYS A 54 12.27 -17.34 16.91
C LYS A 54 13.79 -17.26 16.85
N SER A 55 14.47 -18.33 17.22
CA SER A 55 15.91 -18.50 17.13
C SER A 55 16.25 -20.00 17.11
N SER A 56 17.50 -20.36 16.86
CA SER A 56 17.94 -21.77 16.92
C SER A 56 17.71 -22.41 18.30
N SER A 57 17.83 -21.63 19.38
CA SER A 57 17.59 -22.07 20.76
C SER A 57 16.14 -21.91 21.22
N TRP A 58 15.32 -21.15 20.49
CA TRP A 58 13.91 -20.90 20.80
C TRP A 58 13.01 -21.42 19.69
N ARG A 59 12.64 -22.69 19.82
CA ARG A 59 11.58 -23.35 19.08
C ARG A 59 10.60 -23.91 20.10
N LYS A 60 9.37 -23.40 20.14
CA LYS A 60 8.40 -23.77 21.18
C LYS A 60 7.09 -24.20 20.58
N GLU A 61 6.62 -25.35 21.03
CA GLU A 61 5.34 -25.91 20.62
C GLU A 61 4.19 -25.03 21.10
N ARG A 62 3.26 -24.76 20.19
CA ARG A 62 2.04 -23.98 20.40
C ARG A 62 0.92 -24.61 19.59
N PHE A 63 -0.26 -24.66 20.18
CA PHE A 63 -1.45 -25.08 19.47
C PHE A 63 -2.01 -23.91 18.65
N TYR A 64 -2.32 -24.17 17.38
CA TYR A 64 -2.97 -23.24 16.47
C TYR A 64 -4.27 -23.84 15.95
N LYS A 65 -5.31 -23.03 15.86
CA LYS A 65 -6.62 -23.46 15.35
C LYS A 65 -7.36 -22.31 14.67
N LEU A 66 -7.93 -22.58 13.50
CA LEU A 66 -8.94 -21.72 12.90
C LEU A 66 -10.23 -21.80 13.71
N GLN A 67 -10.75 -20.64 14.10
CA GLN A 67 -12.02 -20.53 14.79
C GLN A 67 -13.18 -20.84 13.86
N GLU A 68 -14.33 -21.18 14.43
CA GLU A 68 -15.52 -21.58 13.67
C GLU A 68 -16.04 -20.46 12.74
N ASP A 69 -15.66 -19.20 12.99
CA ASP A 69 -15.90 -18.06 12.10
C ASP A 69 -15.14 -18.13 10.76
N CYS A 70 -14.18 -19.05 10.63
CA CYS A 70 -13.29 -19.21 9.48
C CYS A 70 -12.50 -17.94 9.10
N LYS A 71 -12.35 -17.01 10.04
CA LYS A 71 -11.63 -15.73 9.87
C LYS A 71 -10.57 -15.50 10.93
N THR A 72 -10.73 -16.09 12.11
CA THR A 72 -9.85 -15.84 13.24
C THR A 72 -8.98 -17.07 13.49
N ILE A 73 -7.67 -16.88 13.55
CA ILE A 73 -6.75 -17.90 14.07
C ILE A 73 -6.57 -17.68 15.55
N TRP A 74 -6.84 -18.71 16.34
CA TRP A 74 -6.46 -18.78 17.74
C TRP A 74 -5.10 -19.44 17.88
N GLN A 75 -4.27 -18.88 18.75
CA GLN A 75 -2.96 -19.39 19.11
C GLN A 75 -2.82 -19.52 20.63
N GLU A 76 -2.20 -20.61 21.06
CA GLU A 76 -1.84 -20.80 22.45
C GLU A 76 -0.77 -19.77 22.88
N SER A 77 -0.95 -19.13 24.03
CA SER A 77 0.05 -18.23 24.63
C SER A 77 0.38 -18.67 26.05
N LYS A 78 1.68 -18.84 26.33
CA LYS A 78 2.21 -19.20 27.66
C LYS A 78 2.70 -17.99 28.46
N LYS A 79 2.38 -16.74 28.04
CA LYS A 79 2.73 -15.51 28.79
C LYS A 79 1.95 -15.43 30.12
N VAL A 80 2.52 -14.76 31.13
CA VAL A 80 1.97 -14.70 32.50
C VAL A 80 0.86 -13.63 32.64
N LEU A 81 1.04 -12.43 32.10
CA LEU A 81 -0.07 -11.47 31.90
C LEU A 81 -0.69 -11.70 30.52
N ARG A 82 -1.95 -12.14 30.49
CA ARG A 82 -2.67 -12.50 29.27
C ARG A 82 -3.85 -11.57 29.06
N SER A 83 -3.97 -11.03 27.86
CA SER A 83 -5.25 -10.52 27.35
C SER A 83 -5.80 -11.54 26.35
N PRO A 84 -7.13 -11.80 26.33
CA PRO A 84 -7.75 -12.68 25.34
C PRO A 84 -7.43 -12.28 23.90
N GLU A 85 -7.24 -10.98 23.62
CA GLU A 85 -6.92 -10.49 22.27
C GLU A 85 -5.52 -10.91 21.82
N SER A 86 -4.56 -11.12 22.73
CA SER A 86 -3.19 -11.52 22.36
C SER A 86 -3.08 -12.95 21.80
N GLN A 87 -4.17 -13.72 21.89
CA GLN A 87 -4.27 -15.11 21.44
C GLN A 87 -4.98 -15.26 20.10
N ILE A 88 -5.44 -14.18 19.50
CA ILE A 88 -6.16 -14.23 18.23
C ILE A 88 -5.52 -13.29 17.21
N PHE A 89 -5.61 -13.66 15.94
CA PHE A 89 -5.34 -12.74 14.84
C PHE A 89 -6.27 -13.04 13.67
N SER A 90 -6.55 -12.01 12.86
CA SER A 90 -7.43 -12.15 11.69
C SER A 90 -6.66 -12.72 10.50
N ILE A 91 -7.32 -13.57 9.72
CA ILE A 91 -6.85 -13.99 8.40
C ILE A 91 -6.79 -12.79 7.44
N GLU A 92 -7.62 -11.76 7.65
CA GLU A 92 -7.60 -10.53 6.86
C GLU A 92 -6.27 -9.76 7.04
N ASP A 93 -5.54 -9.99 8.14
CA ASP A 93 -4.21 -9.40 8.39
C ASP A 93 -3.08 -10.16 7.66
N ILE A 94 -3.36 -11.35 7.12
CA ILE A 94 -2.38 -12.19 6.44
C ILE A 94 -2.20 -11.65 5.02
N ARG A 95 -0.94 -11.34 4.68
CA ARG A 95 -0.54 -10.97 3.32
C ARG A 95 -0.29 -12.22 2.48
N ASP A 96 0.45 -13.17 3.02
CA ASP A 96 0.93 -14.34 2.28
C ASP A 96 1.26 -15.51 3.22
N VAL A 97 1.26 -16.73 2.69
CA VAL A 97 1.69 -17.94 3.39
C VAL A 97 2.76 -18.62 2.54
N ARG A 98 4.01 -18.59 3.00
CA ARG A 98 5.17 -19.07 2.25
C ARG A 98 5.59 -20.45 2.72
N SER A 99 5.69 -21.40 1.81
CA SER A 99 6.22 -22.74 2.07
C SER A 99 7.75 -22.77 2.13
N GLY A 100 8.30 -23.65 2.98
CA GLY A 100 9.74 -23.88 3.10
C GLY A 100 10.49 -22.76 3.82
N HIS A 101 11.78 -22.65 3.52
CA HIS A 101 12.67 -21.65 4.11
C HIS A 101 12.68 -20.35 3.30
N LYS A 102 11.51 -19.74 3.08
CA LYS A 102 11.38 -18.51 2.27
C LYS A 102 11.41 -17.21 3.08
N THR A 103 11.81 -17.29 4.35
CA THR A 103 12.03 -16.15 5.23
C THR A 103 13.42 -16.24 5.83
N GLU A 104 14.04 -15.09 6.11
CA GLU A 104 15.35 -15.02 6.78
C GLU A 104 15.36 -15.81 8.09
N GLY A 105 14.27 -15.71 8.87
CA GLY A 105 14.11 -16.44 10.13
C GLY A 105 14.16 -17.96 9.92
N MET A 106 13.53 -18.48 8.87
CA MET A 106 13.57 -19.90 8.55
C MET A 106 14.93 -20.35 8.03
N GLU A 107 15.52 -19.62 7.08
CA GLU A 107 16.84 -19.96 6.53
C GLU A 107 17.92 -19.98 7.62
N LYS A 108 17.82 -19.08 8.60
CA LYS A 108 18.80 -18.96 9.69
C LYS A 108 18.55 -19.93 10.84
N TYR A 109 17.30 -20.12 11.23
CA TYR A 109 16.96 -20.81 12.48
C TYR A 109 16.30 -22.17 12.30
N ALA A 110 16.01 -22.62 11.07
CA ALA A 110 15.38 -23.90 10.79
C ALA A 110 16.05 -24.69 9.66
N LYS A 111 17.27 -24.33 9.24
CA LYS A 111 18.02 -25.01 8.16
C LYS A 111 18.26 -26.50 8.41
N ASP A 112 18.30 -26.92 9.67
CA ASP A 112 18.42 -28.32 10.10
C ASP A 112 17.12 -29.13 9.94
N VAL A 113 16.00 -28.48 9.60
CA VAL A 113 14.69 -29.08 9.44
C VAL A 113 14.38 -29.22 7.94
N PRO A 114 13.79 -30.34 7.48
CA PRO A 114 13.38 -30.46 6.09
C PRO A 114 12.36 -29.39 5.68
N GLU A 115 12.60 -28.72 4.55
CA GLU A 115 11.81 -27.59 4.06
C GLU A 115 10.31 -27.89 3.92
N TYR A 116 9.96 -29.10 3.51
CA TYR A 116 8.57 -29.51 3.31
C TYR A 116 7.74 -29.55 4.60
N ARG A 117 8.36 -29.41 5.79
CA ARG A 117 7.65 -29.25 7.07
C ARG A 117 7.58 -27.80 7.56
N CYS A 118 8.25 -26.89 6.88
CA CYS A 118 8.39 -25.49 7.30
C CYS A 118 7.44 -24.60 6.50
N PHE A 119 6.86 -23.61 7.15
CA PHE A 119 6.11 -22.55 6.49
C PHE A 119 6.06 -21.29 7.34
N SER A 120 5.78 -20.15 6.70
CA SER A 120 5.71 -18.85 7.37
C SER A 120 4.45 -18.10 6.99
N ILE A 121 3.80 -17.49 7.98
CA ILE A 121 2.68 -16.57 7.77
C ILE A 121 3.22 -15.14 7.76
N ILE A 122 3.02 -14.44 6.65
CA ILE A 122 3.46 -13.08 6.41
C ILE A 122 2.27 -12.14 6.62
N PHE A 123 2.49 -11.06 7.36
CA PHE A 123 1.41 -10.13 7.71
C PHE A 123 1.49 -8.84 6.90
N LYS A 124 0.33 -8.19 6.73
CA LYS A 124 0.20 -6.93 5.99
C LYS A 124 0.84 -5.75 6.74
N ASP A 125 0.68 -5.73 8.05
CA ASP A 125 1.24 -4.71 8.93
C ASP A 125 2.75 -4.91 9.21
N GLN A 126 3.30 -4.08 10.09
CA GLN A 126 4.72 -4.15 10.49
C GLN A 126 5.02 -5.26 11.51
N ARG A 127 4.09 -6.18 11.81
CA ARG A 127 4.34 -7.24 12.78
C ARG A 127 5.30 -8.28 12.21
N LYS A 128 6.13 -8.86 13.07
CA LYS A 128 7.06 -9.92 12.67
C LYS A 128 6.31 -11.12 12.08
N ASN A 129 6.88 -11.69 11.02
CA ASN A 129 6.40 -12.92 10.39
C ASN A 129 6.32 -14.05 11.43
N LEU A 130 5.39 -14.98 11.19
CA LEU A 130 5.22 -16.15 12.04
C LEU A 130 5.80 -17.38 11.35
N ASP A 131 7.02 -17.74 11.75
CA ASP A 131 7.74 -18.92 11.28
C ASP A 131 7.33 -20.18 12.07
N LEU A 132 6.83 -21.20 11.36
CA LEU A 132 6.23 -22.41 11.91
C LEU A 132 6.83 -23.69 11.31
N ILE A 133 7.09 -24.68 12.16
CA ILE A 133 7.44 -26.05 11.74
C ILE A 133 6.30 -26.98 12.13
N ALA A 134 5.79 -27.72 11.15
CA ALA A 134 4.76 -28.73 11.32
C ALA A 134 5.35 -30.10 11.73
N SER A 135 4.49 -30.97 12.26
CA SER A 135 4.89 -32.32 12.68
C SER A 135 5.29 -33.19 11.48
N SER A 136 4.58 -33.03 10.36
CA SER A 136 4.71 -33.78 9.11
C SER A 136 4.60 -32.86 7.89
N GLU A 137 4.92 -33.39 6.71
CA GLU A 137 4.69 -32.72 5.43
C GLU A 137 3.18 -32.47 5.20
N ASP A 138 2.35 -33.47 5.47
CA ASP A 138 0.90 -33.38 5.30
C ASP A 138 0.29 -32.26 6.16
N ASP A 139 0.74 -32.12 7.41
CA ASP A 139 0.29 -31.05 8.30
C ASP A 139 0.67 -29.66 7.75
N ALA A 140 1.91 -29.50 7.27
CA ALA A 140 2.35 -28.25 6.66
C ALA A 140 1.50 -27.92 5.41
N ASN A 141 1.28 -28.91 4.55
CA ASN A 141 0.47 -28.77 3.34
C ASN A 141 -0.98 -28.40 3.66
N HIS A 142 -1.59 -29.00 4.68
CA HIS A 142 -2.94 -28.63 5.12
C HIS A 142 -3.01 -27.17 5.61
N TRP A 143 -2.02 -26.71 6.37
CA TRP A 143 -1.96 -25.32 6.81
C TRP A 143 -1.79 -24.34 5.65
N ILE A 144 -0.83 -24.61 4.75
CA ILE A 144 -0.52 -23.76 3.60
C ILE A 144 -1.71 -23.70 2.64
N ALA A 145 -2.22 -24.86 2.21
CA ALA A 145 -3.32 -24.94 1.25
C ALA A 145 -4.63 -24.40 1.85
N GLY A 146 -4.95 -24.74 3.10
CA GLY A 146 -6.16 -24.29 3.77
C GLY A 146 -6.20 -22.77 3.93
N LEU A 147 -5.12 -22.16 4.45
CA LEU A 147 -5.04 -20.70 4.57
C LEU A 147 -5.03 -20.03 3.20
N GLY A 148 -4.28 -20.58 2.23
CA GLY A 148 -4.24 -20.08 0.86
C GLY A 148 -5.63 -20.04 0.21
N LYS A 149 -6.43 -21.10 0.36
CA LYS A 149 -7.82 -21.17 -0.13
C LYS A 149 -8.71 -20.11 0.52
N ILE A 150 -8.65 -19.94 1.84
CA ILE A 150 -9.48 -18.95 2.55
C ILE A 150 -9.10 -17.53 2.13
N ILE A 151 -7.81 -17.22 2.02
CA ILE A 151 -7.30 -15.92 1.57
C ILE A 151 -7.73 -15.65 0.12
N ALA A 152 -7.56 -16.63 -0.78
CA ALA A 152 -7.97 -16.51 -2.18
C ALA A 152 -9.48 -16.28 -2.31
N HIS A 153 -10.30 -17.03 -1.55
CA HIS A 153 -11.75 -16.83 -1.55
C HIS A 153 -12.12 -15.42 -1.06
N SER A 154 -11.52 -14.97 0.05
CA SER A 154 -11.74 -13.62 0.60
C SER A 154 -11.43 -12.52 -0.42
N ASN A 155 -10.35 -12.69 -1.18
CA ASN A 155 -9.96 -11.77 -2.25
C ASN A 155 -10.90 -11.82 -3.46
N SER A 156 -11.54 -12.96 -3.73
CA SER A 156 -12.47 -13.15 -4.85
C SER A 156 -13.90 -12.66 -4.59
N MET A 157 -14.28 -12.45 -3.33
CA MET A 157 -15.63 -11.98 -2.98
C MET A 157 -15.88 -10.57 -3.52
N ASN A 158 -17.08 -10.34 -4.06
CA ASN A 158 -17.51 -8.98 -4.39
C ASN A 158 -17.87 -8.18 -3.13
N GLN A 159 -18.02 -6.86 -3.27
CA GLN A 159 -18.18 -5.97 -2.12
C GLN A 159 -19.46 -6.24 -1.30
N LYS A 160 -20.57 -6.59 -1.95
CA LYS A 160 -21.81 -6.96 -1.24
C LYS A 160 -21.64 -8.27 -0.49
N GLN A 161 -20.93 -9.25 -1.04
CA GLN A 161 -20.62 -10.51 -0.35
C GLN A 161 -19.73 -10.25 0.87
N LYS A 162 -18.70 -9.40 0.74
CA LYS A 162 -17.86 -8.96 1.87
C LYS A 162 -18.71 -8.31 2.95
N LEU A 163 -19.61 -7.41 2.57
CA LEU A 163 -20.57 -6.73 3.43
C LEU A 163 -21.50 -7.70 4.18
N GLN A 164 -22.21 -8.56 3.44
CA GLN A 164 -23.12 -9.56 4.02
C GLN A 164 -22.38 -10.53 4.94
N HIS A 165 -21.19 -10.97 4.53
CA HIS A 165 -20.38 -11.89 5.32
C HIS A 165 -19.85 -11.23 6.60
N TRP A 166 -19.44 -9.97 6.56
CA TRP A 166 -19.06 -9.18 7.74
C TRP A 166 -20.23 -8.99 8.70
N ILE A 167 -21.40 -8.57 8.22
CA ILE A 167 -22.58 -8.32 9.08
C ILE A 167 -23.04 -9.61 9.76
N HIS A 168 -23.13 -10.73 9.03
CA HIS A 168 -23.44 -12.03 9.64
C HIS A 168 -22.42 -12.45 10.70
N THR A 169 -21.15 -12.05 10.55
CA THR A 169 -20.12 -12.30 11.56
C THR A 169 -20.38 -11.46 12.81
N CYS A 170 -20.72 -10.18 12.65
CA CYS A 170 -21.05 -9.28 13.76
C CYS A 170 -22.32 -9.71 14.50
N LEU A 171 -23.39 -10.09 13.79
CA LEU A 171 -24.62 -10.62 14.40
C LEU A 171 -24.33 -11.83 15.30
N ARG A 172 -23.46 -12.74 14.86
CA ARG A 172 -23.04 -13.91 15.65
C ARG A 172 -22.14 -13.57 16.84
N LYS A 173 -21.30 -12.53 16.74
CA LYS A 173 -20.50 -12.06 17.89
C LYS A 173 -21.39 -11.46 18.98
N ALA A 174 -22.49 -10.83 18.57
CA ALA A 174 -23.47 -10.25 19.48
C ALA A 174 -24.36 -11.31 20.15
N ASP A 175 -24.62 -12.45 19.49
CA ASP A 175 -25.27 -13.64 20.06
C ASP A 175 -24.38 -14.29 21.15
N LYS A 176 -24.54 -13.84 22.40
CA LYS A 176 -23.70 -14.25 23.53
C LYS A 176 -24.16 -15.58 24.13
N ASN A 177 -25.45 -15.87 24.04
CA ASN A 177 -26.05 -17.10 24.59
C ASN A 177 -26.02 -18.26 23.57
N LYS A 178 -25.69 -17.99 22.30
CA LYS A 178 -25.61 -18.93 21.17
C LYS A 178 -26.94 -19.60 20.85
N ASP A 179 -28.06 -18.92 21.06
CA ASP A 179 -29.39 -19.46 20.76
C ASP A 179 -29.86 -19.16 19.32
N ASN A 180 -29.06 -18.44 18.53
CA ASN A 180 -29.38 -17.91 17.19
C ASN A 180 -30.57 -16.94 17.18
N LYS A 181 -30.95 -16.39 18.33
CA LYS A 181 -31.94 -15.33 18.46
C LYS A 181 -31.23 -14.04 18.82
N MET A 182 -31.91 -12.91 18.65
CA MET A 182 -31.38 -11.61 19.04
C MET A 182 -32.32 -10.93 20.01
N SER A 183 -31.95 -10.86 21.28
CA SER A 183 -32.65 -10.02 22.27
C SER A 183 -32.38 -8.53 22.04
N LEU A 184 -33.20 -7.64 22.61
CA LEU A 184 -32.96 -6.18 22.53
C LEU A 184 -31.58 -5.78 23.06
N LYS A 185 -31.07 -6.50 24.07
CA LYS A 185 -29.73 -6.27 24.61
C LYS A 185 -28.65 -6.66 23.60
N GLU A 186 -28.80 -7.81 22.95
CA GLU A 186 -27.86 -8.28 21.93
C GLU A 186 -27.93 -7.41 20.67
N LEU A 187 -29.10 -6.87 20.32
CA LEU A 187 -29.24 -5.86 19.26
C LEU A 187 -28.46 -4.58 19.59
N LYS A 188 -28.57 -4.07 20.82
CA LYS A 188 -27.80 -2.89 21.25
C LYS A 188 -26.30 -3.16 21.27
N ASP A 189 -25.89 -4.32 21.77
CA ASP A 189 -24.49 -4.76 21.74
C ASP A 189 -23.99 -4.89 20.29
N PHE A 190 -24.81 -5.44 19.39
CA PHE A 190 -24.52 -5.53 17.96
C PHE A 190 -24.33 -4.16 17.33
N LEU A 191 -25.26 -3.21 17.55
CA LEU A 191 -25.17 -1.85 17.01
C LEU A 191 -23.88 -1.15 17.45
N LYS A 192 -23.51 -1.31 18.73
CA LYS A 192 -22.23 -0.83 19.23
C LYS A 192 -21.06 -1.51 18.53
N GLU A 193 -21.07 -2.83 18.36
CA GLU A 193 -19.99 -3.56 17.66
C GLU A 193 -19.84 -3.12 16.19
N VAL A 194 -20.95 -2.76 15.51
CA VAL A 194 -20.90 -2.23 14.13
C VAL A 194 -20.67 -0.72 14.04
N ASN A 195 -20.33 -0.06 15.15
CA ASN A 195 -19.95 1.37 15.22
C ASN A 195 -21.13 2.35 15.11
N ILE A 196 -22.25 2.04 15.77
CA ILE A 196 -23.44 2.91 15.89
C ILE A 196 -23.84 3.06 17.35
N GLU A 197 -24.09 4.30 17.78
CA GLU A 197 -24.86 4.55 18.99
C GLU A 197 -26.28 4.95 18.63
N VAL A 198 -27.24 4.29 19.26
CA VAL A 198 -28.64 4.66 19.19
C VAL A 198 -29.15 4.81 20.61
N ASP A 199 -30.01 5.80 20.82
CA ASP A 199 -30.71 5.92 22.08
C ASP A 199 -31.63 4.71 22.32
N ASP A 200 -31.91 4.45 23.60
CA ASP A 200 -32.68 3.30 24.03
C ASP A 200 -34.09 3.23 23.43
N TYR A 201 -34.69 4.40 23.14
CA TYR A 201 -36.01 4.49 22.55
C TYR A 201 -35.98 4.09 21.07
N HIS A 202 -34.99 4.59 20.31
CA HIS A 202 -34.80 4.26 18.91
C HIS A 202 -34.45 2.78 18.70
N ALA A 203 -33.53 2.24 19.50
CA ALA A 203 -33.21 0.80 19.48
C ALA A 203 -34.45 -0.06 19.73
N LYS A 204 -35.26 0.32 20.72
CA LYS A 204 -36.50 -0.38 21.05
C LYS A 204 -37.53 -0.29 19.93
N LYS A 205 -37.63 0.86 19.27
CA LYS A 205 -38.53 1.07 18.14
C LYS A 205 -38.16 0.20 16.94
N ILE A 206 -36.88 0.14 16.57
CA ILE A 206 -36.39 -0.75 15.50
C ILE A 206 -36.66 -2.21 15.87
N PHE A 207 -36.32 -2.60 17.10
CA PHE A 207 -36.54 -3.96 17.60
C PHE A 207 -38.02 -4.37 17.49
N GLN A 208 -38.93 -3.54 18.02
CA GLN A 208 -40.37 -3.80 17.99
C GLN A 208 -40.96 -3.81 16.57
N HIS A 209 -40.36 -3.05 15.65
CA HIS A 209 -40.76 -3.08 14.25
C HIS A 209 -40.39 -4.40 13.57
N CYS A 210 -39.25 -5.00 13.96
CA CYS A 210 -38.77 -6.26 13.40
C CYS A 210 -39.39 -7.49 14.08
N ASP A 211 -39.65 -7.43 15.40
CA ASP A 211 -40.28 -8.49 16.21
C ASP A 211 -41.78 -8.63 15.90
N LYS A 212 -42.08 -9.18 14.71
CA LYS A 212 -43.43 -9.48 14.23
C LYS A 212 -44.03 -10.67 14.99
N SER A 213 -43.18 -11.56 15.48
CA SER A 213 -43.51 -12.76 16.24
C SER A 213 -43.90 -12.45 17.70
N LYS A 214 -43.51 -11.26 18.20
CA LYS A 214 -43.74 -10.78 19.58
C LYS A 214 -43.15 -11.73 20.62
N THR A 215 -41.99 -12.30 20.30
CA THR A 215 -41.29 -13.28 21.14
C THR A 215 -40.25 -12.64 22.05
N GLU A 216 -40.14 -11.30 22.01
CA GLU A 216 -39.07 -10.52 22.66
C GLU A 216 -37.66 -10.89 22.19
N ALA A 217 -37.56 -11.53 21.03
CA ALA A 217 -36.33 -11.86 20.32
C ALA A 217 -36.57 -11.79 18.81
N LEU A 218 -35.54 -11.41 18.03
CA LEU A 218 -35.60 -11.52 16.57
C LEU A 218 -35.09 -12.88 16.14
N GLU A 219 -35.85 -13.56 15.28
CA GLU A 219 -35.52 -14.87 14.71
C GLU A 219 -35.61 -14.85 13.18
N ASP A 220 -34.73 -15.59 12.50
CA ASP A 220 -34.76 -15.84 11.05
C ASP A 220 -35.10 -14.60 10.19
N ASP A 221 -36.30 -14.55 9.60
CA ASP A 221 -36.77 -13.46 8.72
C ASP A 221 -36.81 -12.08 9.41
N GLU A 222 -36.97 -12.04 10.73
CA GLU A 222 -36.97 -10.78 11.50
C GLU A 222 -35.56 -10.19 11.61
N ILE A 223 -34.53 -11.05 11.65
CA ILE A 223 -33.13 -10.62 11.57
C ILE A 223 -32.84 -10.10 10.16
N GLU A 224 -33.40 -10.72 9.12
CA GLU A 224 -33.29 -10.21 7.74
C GLU A 224 -33.96 -8.85 7.57
N GLU A 225 -35.12 -8.62 8.19
CA GLU A 225 -35.80 -7.33 8.16
C GLU A 225 -34.98 -6.24 8.88
N PHE A 226 -34.47 -6.56 10.07
CA PHE A 226 -33.55 -5.66 10.79
C PHE A 226 -32.32 -5.32 9.94
N TYR A 227 -31.76 -6.32 9.25
CA TYR A 227 -30.63 -6.13 8.34
C TYR A 227 -30.96 -5.16 7.19
N LYS A 228 -32.13 -5.29 6.57
CA LYS A 228 -32.57 -4.40 5.49
C LYS A 228 -32.69 -2.95 5.96
N ILE A 229 -33.26 -2.75 7.15
CA ILE A 229 -33.41 -1.41 7.76
C ILE A 229 -32.04 -0.80 8.03
N LEU A 230 -31.12 -1.58 8.63
CA LEU A 230 -29.79 -1.11 8.98
C LEU A 230 -28.95 -0.75 7.75
N THR A 231 -29.08 -1.52 6.68
CA THR A 231 -28.30 -1.35 5.44
C THR A 231 -29.01 -0.51 4.39
N GLU A 232 -30.11 0.16 4.75
CA GLU A 232 -30.83 1.05 3.86
C GLU A 232 -29.94 2.22 3.39
N ARG A 233 -29.98 2.51 2.09
CA ARG A 233 -29.17 3.53 1.42
C ARG A 233 -30.08 4.47 0.63
N LYS A 234 -30.78 5.37 1.34
CA LYS A 234 -31.79 6.27 0.77
C LYS A 234 -31.25 7.15 -0.37
N GLU A 235 -29.98 7.53 -0.29
CA GLU A 235 -29.30 8.27 -1.34
C GLU A 235 -29.18 7.45 -2.64
N ILE A 236 -28.91 6.15 -2.54
CA ILE A 236 -28.85 5.23 -3.68
C ILE A 236 -30.26 4.94 -4.20
N ASP A 237 -31.24 4.79 -3.30
CA ASP A 237 -32.65 4.62 -3.65
C ASP A 237 -33.15 5.78 -4.51
N SER A 238 -32.86 7.00 -4.10
CA SER A 238 -33.27 8.22 -4.81
C SER A 238 -32.66 8.29 -6.21
N ILE A 239 -31.38 7.95 -6.36
CA ILE A 239 -30.69 7.91 -7.65
C ILE A 239 -31.29 6.81 -8.53
N PHE A 240 -31.42 5.59 -8.00
CA PHE A 240 -31.93 4.45 -8.77
C PHE A 240 -33.36 4.71 -9.26
N GLN A 241 -34.25 5.23 -8.40
CA GLN A 241 -35.63 5.54 -8.75
C GLN A 241 -35.74 6.58 -9.89
N MET A 242 -34.84 7.56 -9.96
CA MET A 242 -34.82 8.57 -11.04
C MET A 242 -34.59 7.96 -12.43
N TYR A 243 -33.95 6.79 -12.51
CA TYR A 243 -33.63 6.09 -13.75
C TYR A 243 -34.33 4.73 -13.85
N SER A 244 -35.24 4.40 -12.94
CA SER A 244 -36.01 3.15 -13.00
C SER A 244 -37.32 3.34 -13.76
N ASP A 245 -37.80 2.25 -14.35
CA ASP A 245 -39.16 2.14 -14.87
C ASP A 245 -40.18 1.94 -13.73
N PRO A 246 -41.49 2.05 -14.01
CA PRO A 246 -42.54 1.83 -13.01
C PRO A 246 -42.56 0.41 -12.41
N GLU A 247 -41.91 -0.56 -13.05
CA GLU A 247 -41.78 -1.93 -12.54
C GLU A 247 -40.62 -2.10 -11.56
N GLY A 248 -39.81 -1.05 -11.35
CA GLY A 248 -38.69 -1.03 -10.41
C GLY A 248 -37.39 -1.56 -10.99
N PHE A 249 -37.26 -1.62 -12.31
CA PHE A 249 -36.03 -2.01 -13.01
C PHE A 249 -35.41 -0.80 -13.74
N MET A 250 -34.08 -0.78 -13.84
CA MET A 250 -33.37 0.14 -14.71
C MET A 250 -33.10 -0.56 -16.05
N SER A 251 -33.86 -0.22 -17.08
CA SER A 251 -33.61 -0.74 -18.43
C SER A 251 -32.22 -0.34 -18.94
N CYS A 252 -31.67 -1.07 -19.92
CA CYS A 252 -30.39 -0.70 -20.54
C CYS A 252 -30.37 0.74 -21.04
N GLN A 253 -31.46 1.24 -21.63
CA GLN A 253 -31.53 2.62 -22.12
C GLN A 253 -31.49 3.64 -20.97
N ASN A 254 -32.13 3.33 -19.85
CA ASN A 254 -32.05 4.19 -18.67
C ASN A 254 -30.67 4.15 -18.01
N LEU A 255 -29.99 2.99 -18.03
CA LEU A 255 -28.60 2.90 -17.58
C LEU A 255 -27.67 3.73 -18.48
N VAL A 256 -27.84 3.68 -19.80
CA VAL A 256 -27.13 4.57 -20.74
C VAL A 256 -27.35 6.03 -20.35
N ARG A 257 -28.61 6.42 -20.09
CA ARG A 257 -28.94 7.77 -19.64
C ARG A 257 -28.22 8.15 -18.34
N PHE A 258 -28.25 7.29 -17.33
CA PHE A 258 -27.53 7.50 -16.07
C PHE A 258 -26.02 7.66 -16.27
N LEU A 259 -25.40 6.78 -17.05
CA LEU A 259 -23.96 6.80 -17.33
C LEU A 259 -23.57 8.09 -18.06
N TYR A 260 -24.38 8.51 -19.03
CA TYR A 260 -24.13 9.74 -19.78
C TYR A 260 -24.35 11.00 -18.94
N GLU A 261 -25.52 11.13 -18.30
CA GLU A 261 -25.92 12.35 -17.59
C GLU A 261 -25.20 12.51 -16.24
N MET A 262 -25.10 11.44 -15.44
CA MET A 262 -24.56 11.51 -14.08
C MET A 262 -23.10 11.10 -13.99
N GLN A 263 -22.67 10.08 -14.74
CA GLN A 263 -21.28 9.61 -14.70
C GLN A 263 -20.37 10.31 -15.73
N GLN A 264 -20.95 11.04 -16.68
CA GLN A 264 -20.24 11.67 -17.81
C GLN A 264 -19.39 10.66 -18.61
N GLU A 265 -19.91 9.44 -18.77
CA GLU A 265 -19.26 8.39 -19.55
C GLU A 265 -19.63 8.55 -21.02
N GLU A 266 -18.65 8.92 -21.87
CA GLU A 266 -18.88 9.16 -23.30
C GLU A 266 -19.33 7.88 -24.05
N ASP A 267 -18.77 6.73 -23.68
CA ASP A 267 -19.07 5.42 -24.28
C ASP A 267 -20.24 4.68 -23.59
N ALA A 268 -21.17 5.42 -22.97
CA ALA A 268 -22.28 4.86 -22.18
C ALA A 268 -23.07 3.75 -22.90
N VAL A 269 -23.30 3.91 -24.21
CA VAL A 269 -24.04 2.94 -25.04
C VAL A 269 -23.35 1.58 -25.10
N VAL A 270 -22.01 1.58 -25.17
CA VAL A 270 -21.20 0.36 -25.23
C VAL A 270 -21.03 -0.23 -23.82
N ALA A 271 -20.87 0.63 -22.81
CA ALA A 271 -20.64 0.21 -21.44
C ALA A 271 -21.87 -0.43 -20.78
N ALA A 272 -23.07 0.14 -20.96
CA ALA A 272 -24.26 -0.27 -20.22
C ALA A 272 -24.61 -1.77 -20.32
N PRO A 273 -24.65 -2.40 -21.52
CA PRO A 273 -24.93 -3.84 -21.63
C PRO A 273 -23.89 -4.68 -20.90
N ALA A 274 -22.59 -4.35 -21.02
CA ALA A 274 -21.52 -5.08 -20.36
C ALA A 274 -21.61 -4.98 -18.83
N LEU A 275 -21.96 -3.81 -18.30
CA LEU A 275 -22.18 -3.59 -16.87
C LEU A 275 -23.36 -4.41 -16.34
N ILE A 276 -24.48 -4.46 -17.08
CA ILE A 276 -25.63 -5.31 -16.72
C ILE A 276 -25.21 -6.78 -16.68
N GLN A 277 -24.55 -7.27 -17.73
CA GLN A 277 -24.11 -8.66 -17.79
C GLN A 277 -23.08 -9.01 -16.70
N ARG A 278 -22.29 -8.04 -16.24
CA ARG A 278 -21.29 -8.29 -15.20
C ARG A 278 -21.86 -8.21 -13.79
N TYR A 279 -22.70 -7.22 -13.51
CA TYR A 279 -23.08 -6.86 -12.15
C TYR A 279 -24.49 -7.24 -11.73
N GLU A 280 -25.39 -7.53 -12.67
CA GLU A 280 -26.76 -7.93 -12.33
C GLU A 280 -26.81 -9.35 -11.74
N PRO A 281 -27.27 -9.51 -10.49
CA PRO A 281 -27.42 -10.83 -9.88
C PRO A 281 -28.74 -11.53 -10.24
N ASN A 282 -29.79 -10.81 -10.64
CA ASN A 282 -31.07 -11.42 -10.98
C ASN A 282 -31.08 -11.90 -12.44
N GLU A 283 -31.07 -13.22 -12.63
CA GLU A 283 -31.05 -13.86 -13.97
C GLU A 283 -32.24 -13.50 -14.87
N ARG A 284 -33.38 -13.07 -14.31
CA ARG A 284 -34.51 -12.59 -15.11
C ARG A 284 -34.23 -11.18 -15.63
N ALA A 285 -33.82 -10.26 -14.76
CA ALA A 285 -33.47 -8.89 -15.14
C ALA A 285 -32.30 -8.88 -16.14
N LYS A 286 -31.28 -9.70 -15.88
CA LYS A 286 -30.10 -9.88 -16.73
C LYS A 286 -30.43 -10.35 -18.15
N ARG A 287 -31.32 -11.33 -18.29
CA ARG A 287 -31.84 -11.79 -19.61
C ARG A 287 -32.68 -10.73 -20.31
N GLY A 288 -33.41 -9.92 -19.53
CA GLY A 288 -34.14 -8.75 -20.03
C GLY A 288 -33.28 -7.54 -20.33
N ASN A 289 -31.95 -7.64 -20.19
CA ASN A 289 -31.01 -6.52 -20.30
C ASN A 289 -31.43 -5.31 -19.45
N ALA A 290 -31.80 -5.59 -18.20
CA ALA A 290 -32.21 -4.63 -17.20
C ALA A 290 -31.44 -4.88 -15.89
N MET A 291 -31.35 -3.84 -15.06
CA MET A 291 -30.61 -3.83 -13.81
C MET A 291 -31.55 -3.58 -12.63
N THR A 292 -31.43 -4.38 -11.59
CA THR A 292 -32.09 -4.16 -10.30
C THR A 292 -31.29 -3.17 -9.45
N LYS A 293 -31.87 -2.65 -8.36
CA LYS A 293 -31.13 -1.85 -7.36
C LYS A 293 -29.88 -2.58 -6.87
N ASP A 294 -29.98 -3.89 -6.70
CA ASP A 294 -28.86 -4.73 -6.29
C ASP A 294 -27.75 -4.75 -7.34
N GLY A 295 -28.07 -4.95 -8.62
CA GLY A 295 -27.09 -4.85 -9.70
C GLY A 295 -26.47 -3.46 -9.82
N PHE A 296 -27.26 -2.41 -9.62
CA PHE A 296 -26.79 -1.03 -9.63
C PHE A 296 -25.81 -0.74 -8.48
N LEU A 297 -26.11 -1.21 -7.27
CA LEU A 297 -25.21 -1.09 -6.12
C LEU A 297 -23.92 -1.90 -6.33
N MET A 298 -24.00 -3.09 -6.94
CA MET A 298 -22.82 -3.88 -7.29
C MET A 298 -21.91 -3.14 -8.27
N TYR A 299 -22.49 -2.50 -9.28
CA TYR A 299 -21.76 -1.64 -10.20
C TYR A 299 -21.10 -0.46 -9.46
N LEU A 300 -21.84 0.29 -8.64
CA LEU A 300 -21.27 1.45 -7.93
C LEU A 300 -20.14 1.09 -6.96
N LEU A 301 -20.16 -0.12 -6.39
CA LEU A 301 -19.10 -0.62 -5.51
C LEU A 301 -17.93 -1.31 -6.23
N SER A 302 -18.05 -1.51 -7.54
CA SER A 302 -17.05 -2.19 -8.37
C SER A 302 -15.84 -1.30 -8.70
N ASP A 303 -14.87 -1.86 -9.43
CA ASP A 303 -13.74 -1.08 -9.96
C ASP A 303 -14.21 0.03 -10.91
N GLU A 304 -15.25 -0.21 -11.71
CA GLU A 304 -15.84 0.80 -12.61
C GLU A 304 -16.64 1.87 -11.85
N GLY A 305 -17.15 1.55 -10.66
CA GLY A 305 -17.79 2.51 -9.76
C GLY A 305 -16.81 3.24 -8.83
N ASN A 306 -15.52 2.89 -8.87
CA ASN A 306 -14.48 3.47 -8.03
C ASN A 306 -14.14 4.90 -8.48
N ILE A 307 -13.74 5.75 -7.54
CA ILE A 307 -13.25 7.10 -7.82
C ILE A 307 -12.03 7.13 -8.75
N PHE A 308 -11.20 6.09 -8.73
CA PHE A 308 -10.03 6.00 -9.59
C PHE A 308 -10.43 5.51 -10.98
N ASN A 309 -10.09 6.29 -12.01
CA ASN A 309 -10.37 5.98 -13.40
C ASN A 309 -9.82 4.58 -13.78
N PRO A 310 -10.68 3.60 -14.13
CA PRO A 310 -10.25 2.25 -14.44
C PRO A 310 -9.28 2.14 -15.61
N SER A 311 -9.36 3.06 -16.59
CA SER A 311 -8.45 3.08 -17.74
C SER A 311 -6.99 3.30 -17.32
N HIS A 312 -6.77 4.02 -16.22
CA HIS A 312 -5.45 4.33 -15.68
C HIS A 312 -4.86 3.17 -14.84
N ARG A 313 -5.64 2.10 -14.58
CA ARG A 313 -5.14 0.86 -13.94
C ARG A 313 -4.32 -0.01 -14.88
N LYS A 314 -4.20 0.39 -16.15
CA LYS A 314 -3.27 -0.18 -17.13
C LYS A 314 -2.27 0.89 -17.51
N VAL A 315 -1.14 0.48 -18.07
CA VAL A 315 -0.20 1.42 -18.69
C VAL A 315 -0.92 2.09 -19.86
N TYR A 316 -1.06 3.42 -19.79
CA TYR A 316 -1.73 4.24 -20.80
C TYR A 316 -0.89 5.43 -21.23
N GLN A 317 0.11 5.82 -20.42
CA GLN A 317 1.04 6.87 -20.76
C GLN A 317 2.09 6.34 -21.74
N ASP A 318 2.66 7.25 -22.53
CA ASP A 318 3.77 6.89 -23.41
C ASP A 318 4.98 6.44 -22.57
N MET A 319 5.43 5.20 -22.78
CA MET A 319 6.57 4.58 -22.09
C MET A 319 7.86 4.60 -22.92
N THR A 320 7.85 5.30 -24.06
CA THR A 320 8.96 5.38 -25.04
C THR A 320 9.78 6.66 -24.95
N GLN A 321 9.46 7.57 -24.03
CA GLN A 321 10.26 8.77 -23.76
C GLN A 321 11.56 8.43 -23.01
N PRO A 322 12.58 9.29 -23.01
CA PRO A 322 13.79 9.11 -22.21
C PRO A 322 13.49 8.90 -20.71
N LEU A 323 14.30 8.08 -20.01
CA LEU A 323 14.10 7.80 -18.58
C LEU A 323 13.99 9.06 -17.70
N SER A 324 14.72 10.12 -18.04
CA SER A 324 14.66 11.43 -17.35
C SER A 324 13.30 12.11 -17.41
N HIS A 325 12.41 11.68 -18.30
CA HIS A 325 11.07 12.23 -18.49
C HIS A 325 10.01 11.63 -17.56
N TYR A 326 10.38 10.70 -16.67
CA TYR A 326 9.44 10.03 -15.77
C TYR A 326 9.76 10.33 -14.31
N LEU A 327 8.73 10.48 -13.48
CA LEU A 327 8.82 10.29 -12.05
C LEU A 327 8.96 8.80 -11.75
N VAL A 328 9.83 8.44 -10.80
CA VAL A 328 10.20 7.05 -10.50
C VAL A 328 9.91 6.75 -9.03
N SER A 329 9.13 5.70 -8.77
CA SER A 329 8.87 5.24 -7.42
C SER A 329 10.18 4.79 -6.77
N SER A 330 10.67 5.55 -5.80
CA SER A 330 11.95 5.37 -5.12
C SER A 330 11.82 5.21 -3.60
N SER A 331 12.62 4.31 -3.01
CA SER A 331 12.73 4.06 -1.57
C SER A 331 14.10 4.48 -1.06
N HIS A 332 14.12 5.09 0.12
CA HIS A 332 15.34 5.41 0.88
C HIS A 332 15.60 4.37 1.95
N ASN A 333 16.87 4.07 2.22
CA ASN A 333 17.35 3.07 3.18
C ASN A 333 16.46 1.82 3.20
N THR A 334 16.26 1.24 2.01
CA THR A 334 15.20 0.25 1.75
C THR A 334 15.28 -0.95 2.68
N TYR A 335 16.45 -1.27 3.22
CA TYR A 335 16.68 -2.37 4.14
C TYR A 335 16.02 -2.19 5.51
N LEU A 336 15.73 -0.96 5.97
CA LEU A 336 15.21 -0.68 7.31
C LEU A 336 13.70 -0.95 7.43
N MET A 337 13.32 -1.62 8.52
CA MET A 337 11.92 -1.90 8.84
C MET A 337 11.30 -0.92 9.86
N GLU A 338 12.14 -0.17 10.60
CA GLU A 338 11.72 0.74 11.68
C GLU A 338 12.58 2.03 11.65
N ASP A 339 13.15 2.45 12.77
CA ASP A 339 13.96 3.68 12.91
C ASP A 339 15.39 3.55 12.33
N GLN A 340 16.07 4.68 12.15
CA GLN A 340 17.40 4.75 11.54
C GLN A 340 18.54 4.31 12.47
N ILE A 341 18.32 4.19 13.80
CA ILE A 341 19.41 4.01 14.77
C ILE A 341 19.48 2.56 15.27
N THR A 342 18.32 1.96 15.58
CA THR A 342 18.19 0.66 16.22
C THR A 342 17.30 -0.31 15.45
N GLY A 343 16.62 0.19 14.40
CA GLY A 343 15.69 -0.59 13.61
C GLY A 343 16.33 -1.82 12.95
N PRO A 344 15.58 -2.92 12.76
CA PRO A 344 16.11 -4.10 12.11
C PRO A 344 16.20 -3.90 10.59
N SER A 345 17.32 -4.32 10.01
CA SER A 345 17.49 -4.48 8.56
C SER A 345 16.93 -5.83 8.10
N SER A 346 16.23 -5.88 6.96
CA SER A 346 15.65 -7.13 6.43
C SER A 346 15.53 -7.16 4.91
N THR A 347 15.69 -8.35 4.33
CA THR A 347 15.38 -8.61 2.91
C THR A 347 13.89 -8.43 2.59
N GLU A 348 13.00 -8.60 3.58
CA GLU A 348 11.56 -8.39 3.40
C GLU A 348 11.21 -6.93 3.08
N ALA A 349 12.04 -5.98 3.51
CA ALA A 349 11.84 -4.57 3.23
C ALA A 349 11.93 -4.28 1.71
N TYR A 350 12.90 -4.89 1.02
CA TYR A 350 13.01 -4.88 -0.44
C TYR A 350 11.84 -5.55 -1.13
N ILE A 351 11.41 -6.72 -0.64
CA ILE A 351 10.25 -7.45 -1.17
C ILE A 351 9.00 -6.56 -1.08
N ARG A 352 8.78 -5.90 0.07
CA ARG A 352 7.66 -4.98 0.30
C ARG A 352 7.71 -3.78 -0.64
N ALA A 353 8.86 -3.15 -0.80
CA ALA A 353 9.02 -2.01 -1.72
C ALA A 353 8.70 -2.42 -3.16
N LEU A 354 9.33 -3.48 -3.67
CA LEU A 354 9.15 -3.95 -5.05
C LEU A 354 7.71 -4.42 -5.34
N THR A 355 7.08 -5.14 -4.39
CA THR A 355 5.67 -5.54 -4.51
C THR A 355 4.69 -4.37 -4.41
N LYS A 356 5.11 -3.24 -3.85
CA LYS A 356 4.39 -1.96 -3.91
C LYS A 356 4.78 -1.10 -5.13
N GLY A 357 5.38 -1.71 -6.16
CA GLY A 357 5.68 -1.04 -7.43
C GLY A 357 6.93 -0.17 -7.40
N CYS A 358 7.69 -0.13 -6.29
CA CYS A 358 8.94 0.64 -6.20
C CYS A 358 9.95 0.20 -7.26
N ARG A 359 10.60 1.16 -7.93
CA ARG A 359 11.53 0.98 -9.05
C ARG A 359 12.93 1.50 -8.74
N CYS A 360 13.19 2.13 -7.59
CA CYS A 360 14.53 2.47 -7.13
C CYS A 360 14.70 2.09 -5.66
N VAL A 361 15.68 1.23 -5.35
CA VAL A 361 15.96 0.73 -3.99
C VAL A 361 17.40 1.02 -3.60
N GLU A 362 17.65 1.24 -2.31
CA GLU A 362 18.95 1.64 -1.77
C GLU A 362 19.62 0.54 -0.95
N LEU A 363 20.93 0.38 -1.16
CA LEU A 363 21.77 -0.63 -0.52
C LEU A 363 23.05 0.02 0.02
N ASP A 364 23.11 0.18 1.35
CA ASP A 364 24.29 0.70 2.05
C ASP A 364 25.25 -0.44 2.33
N CYS A 365 26.30 -0.54 1.52
CA CYS A 365 27.17 -1.69 1.46
C CYS A 365 28.43 -1.46 2.31
N TRP A 366 28.69 -2.39 3.22
CA TRP A 366 29.83 -2.35 4.14
C TRP A 366 30.57 -3.68 4.14
N ASP A 367 31.87 -3.63 4.48
CA ASP A 367 32.66 -4.84 4.66
C ASP A 367 32.05 -5.75 5.75
N GLY A 368 31.84 -7.01 5.39
CA GLY A 368 31.36 -8.05 6.32
C GLY A 368 32.40 -9.14 6.62
N PRO A 369 32.09 -10.04 7.56
CA PRO A 369 32.98 -11.14 7.93
C PRO A 369 33.08 -12.17 6.78
N ASN A 370 34.19 -12.93 6.76
CA ASN A 370 34.43 -13.99 5.76
C ASN A 370 34.42 -13.50 4.31
N SER A 371 34.82 -12.25 4.06
CA SER A 371 34.82 -11.60 2.75
C SER A 371 33.44 -11.50 2.08
N GLU A 372 32.35 -11.57 2.86
CA GLU A 372 30.99 -11.40 2.37
C GLU A 372 30.45 -10.01 2.72
N PRO A 373 30.10 -9.17 1.73
CA PRO A 373 29.55 -7.83 1.97
C PRO A 373 28.21 -7.88 2.72
N VAL A 374 27.99 -6.89 3.58
CA VAL A 374 26.76 -6.75 4.38
C VAL A 374 26.09 -5.40 4.11
N ILE A 375 24.78 -5.34 4.36
CA ILE A 375 23.97 -4.13 4.30
C ILE A 375 23.44 -3.77 5.67
N TYR A 376 23.66 -2.52 6.08
CA TYR A 376 23.11 -1.89 7.29
C TYR A 376 23.42 -0.38 7.30
N HIS A 377 22.82 0.36 8.24
CA HIS A 377 23.12 1.78 8.39
C HIS A 377 24.42 1.96 9.20
N GLY A 378 25.46 2.49 8.56
CA GLY A 378 26.80 2.65 9.13
C GLY A 378 26.83 3.33 10.49
N TYR A 379 27.75 2.91 11.37
CA TYR A 379 27.95 3.50 12.71
C TYR A 379 26.73 3.52 13.65
N THR A 380 25.66 2.79 13.32
CA THR A 380 24.46 2.64 14.16
C THR A 380 24.35 1.25 14.81
N LEU A 381 23.26 1.01 15.53
CA LEU A 381 22.93 -0.27 16.18
C LEU A 381 21.98 -1.14 15.34
N THR A 382 21.73 -0.76 14.08
CA THR A 382 20.88 -1.52 13.16
C THR A 382 21.45 -2.92 12.89
N SER A 383 20.58 -3.89 12.63
CA SER A 383 21.02 -5.26 12.31
C SER A 383 21.63 -5.33 10.91
N LYS A 384 22.43 -6.36 10.64
CA LYS A 384 23.11 -6.56 9.36
C LYS A 384 22.47 -7.71 8.58
N ILE A 385 22.32 -7.54 7.27
CA ILE A 385 21.89 -8.58 6.33
C ILE A 385 22.96 -8.78 5.25
N LEU A 386 23.02 -9.97 4.64
CA LEU A 386 23.99 -10.25 3.59
C LEU A 386 23.59 -9.54 2.29
N PHE A 387 24.57 -8.95 1.60
CA PHE A 387 24.36 -8.33 0.28
C PHE A 387 23.81 -9.35 -0.72
N SER A 388 24.38 -10.55 -0.75
CA SER A 388 23.96 -11.62 -1.67
C SER A 388 22.48 -12.03 -1.49
N ASP A 389 21.96 -12.02 -0.26
CA ASP A 389 20.55 -12.34 0.00
C ASP A 389 19.61 -11.22 -0.44
N VAL A 390 20.04 -9.96 -0.32
CA VAL A 390 19.31 -8.82 -0.89
C VAL A 390 19.25 -8.91 -2.42
N ILE A 391 20.36 -9.21 -3.09
CA ILE A 391 20.37 -9.38 -4.56
C ILE A 391 19.47 -10.54 -5.00
N LYS A 392 19.43 -11.66 -4.26
CA LYS A 392 18.47 -12.76 -4.52
C LYS A 392 17.02 -12.30 -4.35
N ALA A 393 16.72 -11.51 -3.32
CA ALA A 393 15.39 -10.96 -3.11
C ALA A 393 14.99 -10.04 -4.28
N ILE A 394 15.90 -9.16 -4.73
CA ILE A 394 15.67 -8.30 -5.90
C ILE A 394 15.42 -9.15 -7.16
N LYS A 395 16.27 -10.15 -7.46
CA LYS A 395 16.06 -11.06 -8.60
C LYS A 395 14.64 -11.65 -8.64
N ASN A 396 14.17 -12.09 -7.48
CA ASN A 396 12.91 -12.83 -7.37
C ASN A 396 11.66 -11.92 -7.41
N TYR A 397 11.79 -10.62 -7.17
CA TYR A 397 10.65 -9.71 -6.99
C TYR A 397 10.69 -8.44 -7.84
N ALA A 398 11.82 -8.10 -8.47
CA ALA A 398 11.99 -6.89 -9.27
C ALA A 398 10.86 -6.69 -10.28
N PHE A 399 10.47 -7.75 -10.99
CA PHE A 399 9.51 -7.66 -12.09
C PHE A 399 8.16 -8.34 -11.85
N LYS A 400 7.80 -8.63 -10.59
CA LYS A 400 6.53 -9.34 -10.27
C LYS A 400 5.28 -8.49 -10.46
N THR A 401 5.39 -7.19 -10.21
CA THR A 401 4.25 -6.24 -10.25
C THR A 401 4.37 -5.23 -11.38
N SER A 402 5.57 -5.02 -11.91
CA SER A 402 5.85 -4.11 -13.01
C SER A 402 7.01 -4.66 -13.86
N PRO A 403 6.91 -4.67 -15.20
CA PRO A 403 7.98 -5.14 -16.08
C PRO A 403 9.07 -4.08 -16.31
N TYR A 404 8.85 -2.84 -15.88
CA TYR A 404 9.74 -1.70 -16.12
C TYR A 404 10.99 -1.74 -15.24
N PRO A 405 12.08 -1.07 -15.66
CA PRO A 405 13.39 -1.20 -15.04
C PRO A 405 13.42 -0.93 -13.53
N VAL A 406 14.39 -1.52 -12.85
CA VAL A 406 14.69 -1.26 -11.44
C VAL A 406 16.09 -0.65 -11.32
N ILE A 407 16.24 0.40 -10.51
CA ILE A 407 17.52 1.03 -10.19
C ILE A 407 17.96 0.56 -8.79
N ILE A 408 19.17 0.03 -8.70
CA ILE A 408 19.88 -0.25 -7.45
C ILE A 408 20.78 0.95 -7.16
N SER A 409 20.45 1.73 -6.12
CA SER A 409 21.27 2.82 -5.61
C SER A 409 22.26 2.26 -4.60
N LEU A 410 23.54 2.15 -5.01
CA LEU A 410 24.61 1.74 -4.11
C LEU A 410 25.16 2.95 -3.36
N GLU A 411 25.32 2.78 -2.06
CA GLU A 411 26.21 3.58 -1.21
C GLU A 411 27.33 2.64 -0.75
N ASN A 412 28.57 2.91 -1.15
CA ASN A 412 29.64 1.91 -1.14
C ASN A 412 30.76 2.26 -0.16
N HIS A 413 30.81 1.52 0.95
CA HIS A 413 31.83 1.60 1.99
C HIS A 413 32.72 0.36 2.06
N CYS A 414 32.67 -0.51 1.04
CA CYS A 414 33.43 -1.75 1.00
C CYS A 414 34.88 -1.54 0.54
N SER A 415 35.78 -2.37 1.06
CA SER A 415 37.12 -2.58 0.50
C SER A 415 37.06 -3.04 -0.95
N VAL A 416 38.14 -2.81 -1.72
CA VAL A 416 38.24 -3.21 -3.14
C VAL A 416 37.95 -4.71 -3.33
N ASP A 417 38.44 -5.57 -2.42
CA ASP A 417 38.20 -7.01 -2.49
C ASP A 417 36.71 -7.35 -2.33
N GLN A 418 36.01 -6.71 -1.39
CA GLN A 418 34.58 -6.93 -1.21
C GLN A 418 33.72 -6.24 -2.28
N GLN A 419 34.19 -5.15 -2.89
CA GLN A 419 33.57 -4.56 -4.09
C GLN A 419 33.59 -5.54 -5.28
N LYS A 420 34.68 -6.29 -5.47
CA LYS A 420 34.76 -7.37 -6.47
C LYS A 420 33.72 -8.47 -6.17
N VAL A 421 33.55 -8.84 -4.89
CA VAL A 421 32.51 -9.79 -4.46
C VAL A 421 31.10 -9.25 -4.70
N MET A 422 30.84 -7.96 -4.44
CA MET A 422 29.56 -7.31 -4.78
C MET A 422 29.25 -7.41 -6.28
N ALA A 423 30.21 -7.06 -7.13
CA ALA A 423 30.08 -7.13 -8.59
C ALA A 423 29.85 -8.58 -9.05
N GLN A 424 30.55 -9.56 -8.46
CA GLN A 424 30.36 -10.97 -8.75
C GLN A 424 28.97 -11.46 -8.34
N HIS A 425 28.49 -11.10 -7.16
CA HIS A 425 27.13 -11.45 -6.70
C HIS A 425 26.07 -10.86 -7.62
N MET A 426 26.15 -9.56 -7.96
CA MET A 426 25.22 -8.93 -8.89
C MET A 426 25.22 -9.63 -10.25
N THR A 427 26.40 -9.86 -10.84
CA THR A 427 26.53 -10.48 -12.17
C THR A 427 26.01 -11.93 -12.17
N THR A 428 26.38 -12.72 -11.17
CA THR A 428 26.04 -14.16 -11.11
C THR A 428 24.58 -14.39 -10.78
N ILE A 429 24.03 -13.58 -9.86
CA ILE A 429 22.65 -13.73 -9.39
C ILE A 429 21.69 -13.09 -10.39
N LEU A 430 21.90 -11.83 -10.80
CA LEU A 430 20.95 -11.11 -11.67
C LEU A 430 21.08 -11.49 -13.15
N GLN A 431 22.25 -11.96 -13.59
CA GLN A 431 22.47 -12.48 -14.95
C GLN A 431 22.04 -11.45 -16.01
N ASP A 432 21.22 -11.85 -16.97
CA ASP A 432 20.73 -11.02 -18.07
C ASP A 432 19.83 -9.86 -17.62
N MET A 433 19.31 -9.89 -16.39
CA MET A 433 18.59 -8.76 -15.80
C MET A 433 19.53 -7.58 -15.53
N LEU A 434 20.80 -7.82 -15.17
CA LEU A 434 21.75 -6.75 -14.90
C LEU A 434 22.19 -6.07 -16.20
N LEU A 435 22.01 -4.76 -16.28
CA LEU A 435 22.46 -3.97 -17.42
C LEU A 435 23.94 -3.58 -17.25
N VAL A 436 24.80 -4.20 -18.06
CA VAL A 436 26.27 -3.97 -18.04
C VAL A 436 26.80 -3.26 -19.30
N ALA A 437 25.93 -2.97 -20.28
CA ALA A 437 26.27 -2.26 -21.50
C ALA A 437 25.11 -1.37 -21.98
N PRO A 438 25.38 -0.29 -22.73
CA PRO A 438 24.34 0.56 -23.31
C PRO A 438 23.41 -0.22 -24.25
N VAL A 439 22.12 0.14 -24.22
CA VAL A 439 21.07 -0.37 -25.11
C VAL A 439 20.99 0.51 -26.37
N ASP A 440 20.79 -0.11 -27.53
CA ASP A 440 20.44 0.53 -28.82
C ASP A 440 21.38 1.61 -29.40
N GLY A 441 22.67 1.63 -29.08
CA GLY A 441 23.69 2.45 -29.77
C GLY A 441 23.51 3.98 -29.69
N ASN A 442 22.38 4.47 -29.20
CA ASN A 442 22.09 5.89 -28.95
C ASN A 442 22.87 6.33 -27.71
N LYS A 443 23.75 7.31 -27.91
CA LYS A 443 24.68 7.83 -26.89
C LYS A 443 24.37 9.28 -26.48
N SER A 444 23.22 9.84 -26.86
CA SER A 444 22.90 11.25 -26.59
C SER A 444 21.78 11.47 -25.57
N GLN A 445 21.03 10.42 -25.19
CA GLN A 445 19.93 10.51 -24.22
C GLN A 445 19.70 9.16 -23.52
N PHE A 446 18.93 9.19 -22.44
CA PHE A 446 18.52 7.97 -21.75
C PHE A 446 17.66 7.07 -22.67
N PRO A 447 17.85 5.73 -22.62
CA PRO A 447 16.85 4.82 -23.17
C PRO A 447 15.55 4.94 -22.38
N SER A 448 14.45 4.57 -23.02
CA SER A 448 13.12 4.63 -22.43
C SER A 448 12.85 3.49 -21.44
N PRO A 449 11.88 3.64 -20.51
CA PRO A 449 11.41 2.53 -19.69
C PRO A 449 11.00 1.30 -20.52
N GLU A 450 10.42 1.51 -21.72
CA GLU A 450 10.04 0.43 -22.63
C GLU A 450 11.26 -0.37 -23.12
N GLN A 451 12.33 0.31 -23.55
CA GLN A 451 13.58 -0.32 -24.00
C GLN A 451 14.32 -1.05 -22.86
N LEU A 452 14.08 -0.64 -21.62
CA LEU A 452 14.72 -1.17 -20.42
C LEU A 452 13.87 -2.21 -19.67
N LYS A 453 12.78 -2.71 -20.26
CA LYS A 453 11.95 -3.75 -19.62
C LYS A 453 12.79 -4.96 -19.18
N GLY A 454 12.55 -5.42 -17.95
CA GLY A 454 13.27 -6.53 -17.34
C GLY A 454 14.73 -6.24 -16.99
N LYS A 455 15.19 -4.98 -17.08
CA LYS A 455 16.57 -4.60 -16.75
C LYS A 455 16.71 -3.97 -15.38
N ILE A 456 17.85 -4.23 -14.75
CA ILE A 456 18.28 -3.68 -13.47
C ILE A 456 19.51 -2.82 -13.74
N LEU A 457 19.41 -1.54 -13.39
CA LEU A 457 20.47 -0.55 -13.53
C LEU A 457 21.16 -0.36 -12.18
N VAL A 458 22.47 -0.13 -12.20
CA VAL A 458 23.23 0.22 -11.00
C VAL A 458 23.56 1.71 -11.04
N LYS A 459 23.12 2.43 -10.00
CA LYS A 459 23.61 3.78 -9.68
C LYS A 459 24.84 3.63 -8.79
N GLY A 460 25.93 4.27 -9.17
CA GLY A 460 27.18 4.25 -8.44
C GLY A 460 28.26 5.12 -9.09
N LYS A 461 29.44 5.18 -8.47
CA LYS A 461 30.60 5.84 -9.05
C LYS A 461 31.16 5.01 -10.21
N LYS A 462 31.84 5.67 -11.15
CA LYS A 462 32.42 5.04 -12.34
C LYS A 462 33.82 5.58 -12.61
N LEU A 463 34.75 4.69 -12.96
CA LEU A 463 36.10 5.05 -13.39
C LEU A 463 36.08 5.84 -14.70
N SER A 464 36.89 6.90 -14.76
CA SER A 464 37.08 7.71 -15.96
C SER A 464 37.92 6.92 -16.96
N ARG A 465 37.33 6.36 -18.03
CA ARG A 465 38.15 5.84 -19.13
C ARG A 465 38.85 7.03 -19.79
N GLN A 466 40.15 7.21 -19.57
CA GLN A 466 40.98 8.01 -20.47
C GLN A 466 40.98 7.32 -21.84
N GLU A 467 40.26 7.88 -22.81
CA GLU A 467 40.48 7.58 -24.22
C GLU A 467 41.78 8.27 -24.68
N ASP A 468 42.94 7.80 -24.20
CA ASP A 468 44.26 8.26 -24.69
C ASP A 468 45.14 7.04 -25.04
N PRO A 469 45.30 6.67 -26.33
CA PRO A 469 45.98 5.46 -26.75
C PRO A 469 47.52 5.46 -26.58
N ILE A 470 48.12 6.48 -25.97
CA ILE A 470 49.57 6.74 -26.10
C ILE A 470 50.38 6.38 -24.84
N ASN A 471 49.75 6.23 -23.66
CA ASN A 471 50.46 5.78 -22.45
C ASN A 471 49.93 4.42 -21.98
N GLY A 472 50.50 3.36 -22.55
CA GLY A 472 50.22 1.97 -22.19
C GLY A 472 50.67 1.61 -20.77
N ASN A 473 49.76 1.77 -19.81
CA ASN A 473 49.81 1.04 -18.54
C ASN A 473 48.39 0.56 -18.14
N ASN A 474 47.81 -0.33 -18.95
CA ASN A 474 46.46 -0.87 -18.80
C ASN A 474 46.31 -1.95 -17.69
N ASN A 475 46.94 -1.78 -16.52
CA ASN A 475 46.89 -2.75 -15.41
C ASN A 475 46.58 -2.10 -14.05
N LEU A 476 45.59 -1.19 -13.98
CA LEU A 476 45.09 -0.70 -12.69
C LEU A 476 43.76 -1.41 -12.35
N GLU A 477 43.76 -2.24 -11.30
CA GLU A 477 42.58 -2.96 -10.81
C GLU A 477 41.58 -2.07 -10.05
N ALA A 478 42.05 -0.91 -9.58
CA ALA A 478 41.24 0.11 -8.90
C ALA A 478 41.88 1.49 -9.05
N GLU A 479 41.06 2.54 -9.08
CA GLU A 479 41.52 3.94 -9.05
C GLU A 479 40.75 4.75 -8.00
N ASP A 480 41.31 5.91 -7.69
CA ASP A 480 40.84 6.89 -6.75
C ASP A 480 39.68 7.72 -7.34
N VAL A 481 38.50 7.68 -6.72
CA VAL A 481 37.34 8.52 -7.07
C VAL A 481 36.93 9.41 -5.90
N SER A 482 36.40 10.60 -6.16
CA SER A 482 36.01 11.54 -5.09
C SER A 482 34.89 10.94 -4.22
N ASP A 483 35.01 11.14 -2.90
CA ASP A 483 34.08 10.60 -1.88
C ASP A 483 33.14 11.64 -1.27
N GLU A 484 33.11 12.83 -1.84
CA GLU A 484 32.51 14.03 -1.22
C GLU A 484 30.98 13.99 -1.10
N ASP A 485 30.28 13.10 -1.83
CA ASP A 485 28.80 13.02 -1.79
C ASP A 485 28.24 11.88 -0.93
N GLU A 486 29.02 10.87 -0.56
CA GLU A 486 28.53 9.71 0.22
C GLU A 486 28.84 9.82 1.72
N ALA A 487 29.75 10.72 2.13
CA ALA A 487 30.13 10.93 3.54
C ALA A 487 29.35 12.04 4.26
N ALA A 488 28.43 12.73 3.59
CA ALA A 488 28.00 14.08 4.00
C ALA A 488 27.07 14.16 5.23
N GLU A 489 26.55 13.07 5.80
CA GLU A 489 25.48 13.19 6.83
C GLU A 489 25.60 12.28 8.05
N ILE A 490 26.78 12.18 8.66
CA ILE A 490 26.88 11.76 10.06
C ILE A 490 26.81 13.01 10.95
N GLU A 491 25.74 13.22 11.70
CA GLU A 491 25.57 14.42 12.55
C GLU A 491 26.18 14.29 13.96
N ASP A 492 26.51 13.08 14.42
CA ASP A 492 27.16 12.90 15.73
C ASP A 492 28.54 13.56 15.70
N GLU A 493 28.70 14.68 16.41
CA GLU A 493 29.96 15.41 16.57
C GLU A 493 31.14 14.49 16.92
N SER A 494 30.92 13.42 17.70
CA SER A 494 31.97 12.47 18.07
C SER A 494 32.37 11.53 16.93
N VAL A 495 31.45 11.26 16.00
CA VAL A 495 31.69 10.47 14.79
C VAL A 495 32.20 11.36 13.66
N LYS A 496 31.67 12.58 13.50
CA LYS A 496 32.27 13.64 12.66
C LYS A 496 33.72 13.84 13.03
N THR A 497 34.05 14.03 14.31
CA THR A 497 35.44 14.21 14.73
C THR A 497 36.32 12.99 14.40
N LYS A 498 35.79 11.76 14.48
CA LYS A 498 36.53 10.53 14.10
C LYS A 498 36.68 10.34 12.59
N VAL A 499 35.70 10.80 11.80
CA VAL A 499 35.71 10.78 10.33
C VAL A 499 36.58 11.93 9.79
N GLU A 500 36.50 13.12 10.37
CA GLU A 500 37.36 14.29 10.10
C GLU A 500 38.82 14.04 10.49
N GLN A 501 39.10 13.29 11.57
CA GLN A 501 40.46 12.85 11.90
C GLN A 501 41.04 11.84 10.90
N LYS A 502 40.20 11.19 10.07
CA LYS A 502 40.62 10.39 8.92
C LYS A 502 40.66 11.19 7.60
N GLY A 503 39.84 12.23 7.47
CA GLY A 503 39.53 12.91 6.21
C GLY A 503 40.40 14.11 5.83
N LYS A 504 41.68 13.89 5.51
CA LYS A 504 42.41 14.77 4.58
C LYS A 504 43.05 13.91 3.50
N SER A 505 42.30 13.69 2.41
CA SER A 505 42.61 12.87 1.22
C SER A 505 41.99 11.46 1.22
N ASP A 506 40.67 11.31 1.35
CA ASP A 506 40.00 10.04 1.04
C ASP A 506 39.45 10.08 -0.38
N THR A 507 40.29 9.63 -1.31
CA THR A 507 39.83 9.08 -2.57
C THR A 507 39.31 7.67 -2.32
N LEU A 508 38.04 7.41 -2.62
CA LEU A 508 37.48 6.06 -2.57
C LEU A 508 38.18 5.23 -3.65
N LYS A 509 38.80 4.10 -3.28
CA LYS A 509 39.30 3.16 -4.27
C LYS A 509 38.15 2.35 -4.85
N LEU A 510 37.87 2.54 -6.13
CA LEU A 510 36.78 1.88 -6.84
C LEU A 510 37.32 0.69 -7.66
N ALA A 511 36.82 -0.51 -7.36
CA ALA A 511 37.12 -1.71 -8.14
C ALA A 511 36.56 -1.58 -9.57
N LYS A 512 37.38 -1.96 -10.57
CA LYS A 512 36.97 -1.92 -11.98
C LYS A 512 35.70 -2.73 -12.24
N GLU A 513 35.58 -3.90 -11.63
CA GLU A 513 34.43 -4.80 -11.79
C GLU A 513 33.13 -4.15 -11.31
N LEU A 514 33.17 -3.37 -10.22
CA LEU A 514 32.01 -2.65 -9.72
C LEU A 514 31.68 -1.45 -10.63
N SER A 515 32.70 -0.70 -11.05
CA SER A 515 32.58 0.41 -12.02
C SER A 515 31.97 0.00 -13.37
N ASP A 516 32.28 -1.22 -13.83
CA ASP A 516 31.76 -1.76 -15.09
C ASP A 516 30.25 -2.10 -15.01
N THR A 517 29.67 -2.22 -13.81
CA THR A 517 28.21 -2.40 -13.64
C THR A 517 27.41 -1.10 -13.79
N VAL A 518 28.06 0.07 -13.69
CA VAL A 518 27.42 1.38 -13.81
C VAL A 518 27.40 1.82 -15.28
N VAL A 519 26.21 1.93 -15.88
CA VAL A 519 26.06 2.30 -17.30
C VAL A 519 25.45 3.70 -17.45
N TYR A 520 24.17 3.84 -17.08
CA TYR A 520 23.40 5.07 -17.30
C TYR A 520 23.23 5.95 -16.05
N CYS A 521 23.55 5.44 -14.86
CA CYS A 521 23.34 6.14 -13.59
C CYS A 521 24.69 6.42 -12.91
N LYS A 522 25.58 7.17 -13.58
CA LYS A 522 26.88 7.56 -13.03
C LYS A 522 26.68 8.67 -12.00
N SER A 523 26.98 8.38 -10.73
CA SER A 523 26.97 9.37 -9.66
C SER A 523 28.10 10.39 -9.86
N VAL A 524 27.77 11.68 -9.80
CA VAL A 524 28.74 12.79 -9.81
C VAL A 524 28.33 13.89 -8.83
N HIS A 525 29.32 14.67 -8.38
CA HIS A 525 29.10 15.85 -7.56
C HIS A 525 28.33 16.92 -8.32
N PHE A 526 27.40 17.57 -7.62
CA PHE A 526 26.63 18.66 -8.18
C PHE A 526 27.41 19.97 -8.09
N GLU A 527 28.03 20.36 -9.20
CA GLU A 527 28.80 21.62 -9.33
C GLU A 527 27.95 22.84 -9.73
N GLY A 528 26.63 22.66 -9.90
CA GLY A 528 25.71 23.68 -10.40
C GLY A 528 24.81 23.16 -11.51
N PHE A 529 23.87 23.99 -11.97
CA PHE A 529 23.08 23.68 -13.17
C PHE A 529 23.90 23.86 -14.43
N ASP A 530 23.53 23.15 -15.50
CA ASP A 530 24.33 23.07 -16.72
C ASP A 530 24.61 24.44 -17.34
N ASP A 531 25.86 24.64 -17.74
CA ASP A 531 26.28 25.70 -18.66
C ASP A 531 26.03 25.21 -20.10
N PRO A 532 25.27 25.94 -20.93
CA PRO A 532 25.08 25.60 -22.34
C PRO A 532 26.39 25.40 -23.13
N ASN A 533 27.49 26.02 -22.70
CA ASN A 533 28.79 25.89 -23.36
C ASN A 533 29.55 24.61 -22.98
N HIS A 534 29.19 23.97 -21.86
CA HIS A 534 29.84 22.77 -21.33
C HIS A 534 28.79 21.77 -20.83
N PRO A 535 28.01 21.15 -21.74
CA PRO A 535 26.95 20.23 -21.35
C PRO A 535 27.53 18.97 -20.70
N ARG A 536 27.03 18.62 -19.52
CA ARG A 536 27.35 17.35 -18.85
C ARG A 536 26.77 16.17 -19.63
N ALA A 537 27.38 15.01 -19.47
CA ALA A 537 26.88 13.80 -20.11
C ALA A 537 25.53 13.41 -19.49
N PHE A 538 24.53 13.07 -20.32
CA PHE A 538 23.17 12.78 -19.84
C PHE A 538 23.10 11.65 -18.79
N TYR A 539 24.04 10.70 -18.83
CA TYR A 539 24.12 9.57 -17.90
C TYR A 539 24.73 9.94 -16.54
N GLU A 540 25.14 11.20 -16.36
CA GLU A 540 25.59 11.72 -15.08
C GLU A 540 24.39 12.18 -14.25
N MET A 541 24.40 11.84 -12.97
CA MET A 541 23.30 12.15 -12.06
C MET A 541 23.83 12.52 -10.67
N SER A 542 23.05 13.33 -9.96
CA SER A 542 23.41 13.82 -8.63
C SER A 542 22.35 13.44 -7.60
N SER A 543 22.82 13.18 -6.38
CA SER A 543 21.98 12.97 -5.20
C SER A 543 21.98 14.23 -4.34
N PHE A 544 20.84 14.55 -3.73
CA PHE A 544 20.67 15.73 -2.88
C PHE A 544 19.92 15.35 -1.60
N SER A 545 20.34 15.91 -0.47
CA SER A 545 19.49 15.90 0.72
C SER A 545 18.23 16.74 0.50
N GLU A 546 17.15 16.40 1.20
CA GLU A 546 15.86 17.11 1.08
C GLU A 546 16.02 18.63 1.21
N SER A 547 16.85 19.10 2.16
CA SER A 547 17.06 20.51 2.45
C SER A 547 17.72 21.23 1.27
N LYS A 548 18.75 20.62 0.67
CA LYS A 548 19.46 21.18 -0.48
C LYS A 548 18.54 21.21 -1.71
N ALA A 549 17.82 20.13 -1.97
CA ALA A 549 16.92 20.02 -3.12
C ALA A 549 15.74 21.00 -3.03
N LEU A 550 15.11 21.12 -1.86
CA LEU A 550 14.01 22.07 -1.63
C LEU A 550 14.48 23.52 -1.80
N LYS A 551 15.68 23.85 -1.29
CA LYS A 551 16.28 25.18 -1.50
C LYS A 551 16.46 25.47 -2.99
N LEU A 552 17.04 24.52 -3.74
CA LEU A 552 17.21 24.66 -5.20
C LEU A 552 15.87 24.81 -5.94
N ALA A 553 14.83 24.06 -5.55
CA ALA A 553 13.50 24.17 -6.12
C ALA A 553 12.87 25.56 -5.86
N GLN A 554 13.12 26.13 -4.68
CA GLN A 554 12.57 27.43 -4.27
C GLN A 554 13.32 28.64 -4.87
N GLU A 555 14.64 28.52 -5.04
CA GLU A 555 15.51 29.61 -5.50
C GLU A 555 15.79 29.56 -7.00
N SER A 556 15.71 28.37 -7.61
CA SER A 556 16.14 28.13 -9.00
C SER A 556 15.28 27.09 -9.72
N GLY A 557 13.97 27.08 -9.43
CA GLY A 557 13.03 26.06 -9.93
C GLY A 557 13.08 25.81 -11.44
N THR A 558 13.10 26.84 -12.28
CA THR A 558 13.18 26.70 -13.75
C THR A 558 14.49 26.05 -14.20
N SER A 559 15.63 26.47 -13.64
CA SER A 559 16.93 25.83 -13.93
C SER A 559 16.95 24.36 -13.50
N PHE A 560 16.29 24.04 -12.38
CA PHE A 560 16.19 22.66 -11.91
C PHE A 560 15.30 21.82 -12.83
N ILE A 561 14.19 22.38 -13.34
CA ILE A 561 13.36 21.73 -14.36
C ILE A 561 14.21 21.40 -15.60
N HIS A 562 14.96 22.35 -16.15
CA HIS A 562 15.82 22.11 -17.30
C HIS A 562 16.87 21.03 -17.05
N HIS A 563 17.49 21.03 -15.87
CA HIS A 563 18.41 19.97 -15.46
C HIS A 563 17.72 18.59 -15.48
N ASN A 564 16.50 18.50 -14.92
CA ASN A 564 15.72 17.27 -14.85
C ASN A 564 15.10 16.83 -16.20
N ILE A 565 15.18 17.63 -17.27
CA ILE A 565 14.84 17.17 -18.62
C ILE A 565 15.92 16.22 -19.12
N ARG A 566 17.20 16.55 -18.87
CA ARG A 566 18.36 15.83 -19.42
C ARG A 566 18.98 14.82 -18.48
N HIS A 567 18.96 15.10 -17.18
CA HIS A 567 19.64 14.32 -16.14
C HIS A 567 18.65 13.73 -15.14
N LEU A 568 19.12 12.77 -14.34
CA LEU A 568 18.38 12.24 -13.20
C LEU A 568 18.80 12.95 -11.91
N SER A 569 17.82 13.32 -11.08
CA SER A 569 18.06 13.81 -9.72
C SER A 569 17.49 12.85 -8.70
N ARG A 570 18.35 12.44 -7.75
CA ARG A 570 17.94 11.65 -6.58
C ARG A 570 17.84 12.54 -5.35
N ILE A 571 16.75 12.41 -4.60
CA ILE A 571 16.54 13.11 -3.34
C ILE A 571 16.30 12.10 -2.23
N TYR A 572 16.90 12.33 -1.07
CA TYR A 572 16.77 11.48 0.10
C TYR A 572 16.47 12.31 1.37
N PRO A 573 15.82 11.72 2.39
CA PRO A 573 15.55 12.38 3.66
C PRO A 573 16.84 12.76 4.40
N ALA A 574 16.83 13.89 5.11
CA ALA A 574 18.01 14.33 5.87
C ALA A 574 18.29 13.45 7.10
N GLY A 575 19.57 13.32 7.47
CA GLY A 575 20.04 12.46 8.57
C GLY A 575 19.42 12.71 9.96
N TRP A 576 18.97 13.93 10.25
CA TRP A 576 18.29 14.25 11.52
C TRP A 576 16.93 13.56 11.70
N ARG A 577 16.34 13.01 10.62
CA ARG A 577 15.09 12.22 10.63
C ARG A 577 15.32 10.80 11.15
N THR A 578 15.87 10.70 12.35
CA THR A 578 16.25 9.44 12.99
C THR A 578 15.05 8.51 13.25
N ASP A 579 13.85 9.07 13.34
CA ASP A 579 12.57 8.34 13.43
C ASP A 579 12.07 7.79 12.09
N SER A 580 12.83 7.98 11.01
CA SER A 580 12.45 7.66 9.63
C SER A 580 11.22 8.42 9.12
N SER A 581 10.92 9.60 9.66
CA SER A 581 9.91 10.50 9.09
C SER A 581 10.22 10.84 7.62
N ASN A 582 9.21 11.29 6.88
CA ASN A 582 9.33 11.65 5.48
C ASN A 582 9.13 13.15 5.28
N TYR A 583 9.78 13.71 4.27
CA TYR A 583 9.50 15.03 3.74
C TYR A 583 8.38 14.95 2.67
N SER A 584 7.73 16.07 2.37
CA SER A 584 6.73 16.12 1.30
C SER A 584 7.41 16.00 -0.07
N PRO A 585 7.02 15.04 -0.93
CA PRO A 585 7.65 14.85 -2.23
C PRO A 585 7.16 15.84 -3.31
N VAL A 586 6.07 16.58 -3.04
CA VAL A 586 5.30 17.31 -4.05
C VAL A 586 6.10 18.43 -4.71
N ASP A 587 6.78 19.27 -3.92
CA ASP A 587 7.56 20.40 -4.45
C ASP A 587 8.70 19.94 -5.37
N LEU A 588 9.26 18.76 -5.11
CA LEU A 588 10.34 18.18 -5.92
C LEU A 588 9.80 17.58 -7.22
N TRP A 589 8.62 16.95 -7.21
CA TRP A 589 7.95 16.55 -8.45
C TRP A 589 7.51 17.76 -9.28
N ASN A 590 7.12 18.87 -8.65
CA ASN A 590 6.76 20.11 -9.35
C ASN A 590 7.93 20.71 -10.16
N VAL A 591 9.18 20.41 -9.78
CA VAL A 591 10.39 20.75 -10.56
C VAL A 591 10.96 19.57 -11.36
N GLY A 592 10.21 18.47 -11.47
CA GLY A 592 10.53 17.34 -12.34
C GLY A 592 11.59 16.38 -11.81
N CYS A 593 11.95 16.43 -10.53
CA CYS A 593 12.86 15.46 -9.92
C CYS A 593 12.29 14.05 -9.99
N GLN A 594 13.07 13.10 -10.49
CA GLN A 594 12.59 11.76 -10.84
C GLN A 594 12.64 10.81 -9.65
N ILE A 595 13.75 10.77 -8.92
CA ILE A 595 14.04 9.77 -7.88
C ILE A 595 13.87 10.44 -6.51
N VAL A 596 12.62 10.73 -6.13
CA VAL A 596 12.28 11.30 -4.82
C VAL A 596 12.05 10.16 -3.83
N ALA A 597 13.11 9.79 -3.09
CA ALA A 597 13.12 8.60 -2.25
C ALA A 597 12.56 8.88 -0.85
N LEU A 598 11.64 8.02 -0.41
CA LEU A 598 11.01 8.08 0.92
C LEU A 598 11.27 6.80 1.74
N ASN A 599 11.18 6.91 3.05
CA ASN A 599 11.21 5.80 4.00
C ASN A 599 9.89 5.00 3.94
N PHE A 600 9.89 3.86 3.26
CA PHE A 600 8.68 3.04 2.99
C PHE A 600 8.07 2.40 4.24
N GLN A 601 8.86 2.23 5.29
CA GLN A 601 8.42 1.69 6.57
C GLN A 601 7.54 2.66 7.37
N THR A 602 7.63 3.96 7.06
CA THR A 602 6.94 5.03 7.78
C THR A 602 5.65 5.43 7.08
N ALA A 603 4.54 5.07 7.70
CA ALA A 603 3.21 5.56 7.34
C ALA A 603 3.05 7.06 7.63
N GLY A 604 2.21 7.74 6.86
CA GLY A 604 1.94 9.16 7.05
C GLY A 604 1.43 9.84 5.78
N THR A 605 1.09 11.11 5.88
CA THR A 605 0.56 11.92 4.77
C THR A 605 1.49 11.90 3.56
N GLU A 606 2.80 11.98 3.77
CA GLU A 606 3.81 11.98 2.71
C GLU A 606 3.80 10.66 1.93
N MET A 607 3.68 9.54 2.65
CA MET A 607 3.60 8.21 2.05
C MET A 607 2.23 7.95 1.40
N ASP A 608 1.15 8.53 1.94
CA ASP A 608 -0.18 8.49 1.32
C ASP A 608 -0.18 9.18 -0.05
N VAL A 609 0.40 10.39 -0.12
CA VAL A 609 0.56 11.18 -1.35
C VAL A 609 1.46 10.45 -2.35
N TYR A 610 2.55 9.86 -1.85
CA TYR A 610 3.46 9.04 -2.64
C TYR A 610 2.78 7.83 -3.28
N GLN A 611 2.10 7.01 -2.49
CA GLN A 611 1.39 5.84 -3.02
C GLN A 611 0.24 6.27 -3.93
N GLY A 612 -0.41 7.39 -3.60
CA GLY A 612 -1.42 8.03 -4.43
C GLY A 612 -0.92 8.34 -5.84
N ARG A 613 0.25 8.97 -5.97
CA ARG A 613 0.89 9.29 -7.26
C ARG A 613 1.19 8.04 -8.09
N PHE A 614 1.83 7.04 -7.48
CA PHE A 614 2.35 5.87 -8.19
C PHE A 614 1.33 4.75 -8.40
N GLN A 615 0.07 4.94 -7.96
CA GLN A 615 -1.03 4.06 -8.37
C GLN A 615 -1.43 4.24 -9.84
N ASP A 616 -1.08 5.40 -10.42
CA ASP A 616 -1.35 5.74 -11.81
C ASP A 616 -0.55 4.89 -12.80
N ASN A 617 -0.95 4.96 -14.06
CA ASN A 617 -0.24 4.33 -15.18
C ASN A 617 0.02 2.83 -14.96
N GLY A 618 -1.01 2.13 -14.48
CA GLY A 618 -1.00 0.69 -14.25
C GLY A 618 -0.09 0.20 -13.14
N PHE A 619 0.12 1.01 -12.09
CA PHE A 619 0.99 0.66 -10.97
C PHE A 619 2.43 0.31 -11.41
N SER A 620 2.85 0.90 -12.52
CA SER A 620 4.14 0.58 -13.16
C SER A 620 5.34 1.07 -12.35
N GLY A 621 5.13 2.01 -11.43
CA GLY A 621 6.17 2.72 -10.70
C GLY A 621 6.85 3.84 -11.52
N TYR A 622 6.34 4.11 -12.74
CA TYR A 622 6.78 5.19 -13.62
C TYR A 622 5.59 6.06 -14.03
N VAL A 623 5.69 7.37 -13.83
CA VAL A 623 4.67 8.35 -14.24
C VAL A 623 5.33 9.38 -15.15
N LEU A 624 4.84 9.52 -16.37
CA LEU A 624 5.35 10.47 -17.35
C LEU A 624 5.13 11.90 -16.84
N LYS A 625 6.19 12.72 -16.87
CA LYS A 625 6.09 14.13 -16.51
C LYS A 625 5.22 14.88 -17.52
N PRO A 626 4.46 15.91 -17.09
CA PRO A 626 3.76 16.81 -18.00
C PRO A 626 4.71 17.41 -19.05
N GLU A 627 4.18 17.77 -20.22
CA GLU A 627 4.98 18.27 -21.35
C GLU A 627 5.87 19.46 -20.98
N PHE A 628 5.35 20.41 -20.21
CA PHE A 628 6.12 21.58 -19.75
C PHE A 628 7.25 21.26 -18.76
N LEU A 629 7.37 20.02 -18.26
CA LEU A 629 8.51 19.51 -17.47
C LEU A 629 9.45 18.61 -18.30
N ARG A 630 9.22 18.55 -19.63
CA ARG A 630 9.98 17.81 -20.63
C ARG A 630 10.44 18.69 -21.79
N ASP A 631 9.80 19.83 -21.99
CA ASP A 631 10.15 20.82 -23.02
C ASP A 631 11.35 21.68 -22.61
N GLU A 632 12.42 21.65 -23.40
CA GLU A 632 13.62 22.45 -23.18
C GLU A 632 13.39 23.95 -23.27
N GLN A 633 12.29 24.40 -23.90
CA GLN A 633 11.91 25.81 -24.02
C GLN A 633 10.99 26.29 -22.89
N THR A 634 10.68 25.42 -21.93
CA THR A 634 9.77 25.74 -20.84
C THR A 634 10.23 26.96 -20.04
N LYS A 635 9.27 27.83 -19.71
CA LYS A 635 9.44 28.91 -18.73
C LYS A 635 8.68 28.63 -17.43
N PHE A 636 8.18 27.40 -17.28
CA PHE A 636 7.37 27.04 -16.13
C PHE A 636 8.17 27.24 -14.84
N ASN A 637 7.51 27.83 -13.85
CA ASN A 637 8.04 27.97 -12.51
C ASN A 637 6.91 27.69 -11.50
N PRO A 638 6.99 26.61 -10.72
CA PRO A 638 5.90 26.23 -9.82
C PRO A 638 5.65 27.23 -8.69
N LYS A 639 6.59 28.14 -8.41
CA LYS A 639 6.44 29.21 -7.41
C LYS A 639 5.82 30.48 -8.01
N SER A 640 6.04 30.74 -9.29
CA SER A 640 5.60 31.95 -10.00
C SER A 640 5.05 31.58 -11.37
N ILE A 641 3.78 31.18 -11.37
CA ILE A 641 3.05 30.81 -12.58
C ILE A 641 2.56 32.10 -13.25
N THR A 642 3.42 32.74 -14.06
CA THR A 642 3.16 34.07 -14.64
C THR A 642 2.96 34.04 -16.16
N GLU A 643 3.88 33.43 -16.92
CA GLU A 643 3.90 33.49 -18.38
C GLU A 643 3.81 32.09 -19.01
N GLY A 644 2.68 31.75 -19.66
CA GLY A 644 2.54 30.52 -20.45
C GLY A 644 1.19 29.84 -20.26
N THR A 645 0.89 28.86 -21.11
CA THR A 645 -0.29 27.99 -20.98
C THR A 645 0.15 26.61 -20.47
N TRP A 646 -0.11 26.33 -19.19
CA TRP A 646 0.37 25.13 -18.49
C TRP A 646 -0.70 24.04 -18.35
N GLY A 647 -1.66 24.04 -19.28
CA GLY A 647 -2.89 23.28 -19.24
C GLY A 647 -4.10 24.16 -18.95
N THR A 648 -5.29 23.59 -19.11
CA THR A 648 -6.56 24.25 -18.81
C THR A 648 -6.84 24.18 -17.32
N LYS A 649 -6.99 25.34 -16.67
CA LYS A 649 -7.41 25.44 -15.27
C LYS A 649 -8.75 24.73 -15.08
N LYS A 650 -8.95 24.10 -13.94
CA LYS A 650 -10.17 23.34 -13.65
C LYS A 650 -10.80 23.77 -12.34
N LYS A 651 -12.11 23.58 -12.26
CA LYS A 651 -12.89 23.67 -11.03
C LYS A 651 -13.39 22.29 -10.64
N LEU A 652 -12.97 21.82 -9.47
CA LEU A 652 -13.44 20.58 -8.86
C LEU A 652 -14.67 20.87 -8.00
N LEU A 653 -15.81 20.36 -8.42
CA LEU A 653 -17.04 20.34 -7.65
C LEU A 653 -17.19 18.95 -7.04
N LEU A 654 -17.13 18.86 -5.71
CA LEU A 654 -17.11 17.61 -4.98
C LEU A 654 -18.20 17.59 -3.93
N LYS A 655 -18.98 16.51 -3.87
CA LYS A 655 -19.96 16.28 -2.82
C LYS A 655 -19.59 15.05 -2.01
N ILE A 656 -19.39 15.21 -0.71
CA ILE A 656 -19.23 14.09 0.23
C ILE A 656 -20.63 13.71 0.70
N ILE A 657 -21.13 12.57 0.25
CA ILE A 657 -22.52 12.16 0.50
C ILE A 657 -22.60 11.37 1.79
N SER A 658 -21.93 10.20 1.85
CA SER A 658 -22.01 9.30 2.99
C SER A 658 -20.75 8.44 3.13
N GLY A 659 -20.56 7.85 4.30
CA GLY A 659 -19.54 6.85 4.60
C GLY A 659 -20.19 5.51 4.92
N GLN A 660 -19.43 4.43 4.81
CA GLN A 660 -19.90 3.08 5.09
C GLN A 660 -18.82 2.34 5.88
N GLN A 661 -19.22 1.74 6.99
CA GLN A 661 -18.43 0.80 7.80
C GLN A 661 -17.03 1.29 8.16
N LEU A 662 -16.96 2.54 8.61
CA LEU A 662 -15.74 3.12 9.11
C LEU A 662 -15.25 2.31 10.31
N PRO A 663 -13.97 1.88 10.30
CA PRO A 663 -13.41 1.07 11.37
C PRO A 663 -13.42 1.83 12.70
N LYS A 664 -13.58 1.08 13.79
CA LYS A 664 -13.33 1.61 15.13
C LYS A 664 -11.84 1.89 15.32
N VAL A 665 -11.49 3.05 15.88
CA VAL A 665 -10.09 3.39 16.18
C VAL A 665 -9.73 3.00 17.62
N ASN A 666 -10.65 3.20 18.56
CA ASN A 666 -10.46 2.80 19.95
C ASN A 666 -10.87 1.33 20.18
N LYS A 667 -10.07 0.60 20.99
CA LYS A 667 -10.31 -0.80 21.36
C LYS A 667 -11.37 -0.98 22.44
N SER A 668 -11.82 0.10 23.08
CA SER A 668 -12.95 0.05 24.00
C SER A 668 -14.21 -0.35 23.23
N LYS A 669 -14.87 -1.44 23.67
CA LYS A 669 -16.10 -1.94 23.03
C LYS A 669 -17.21 -0.88 22.96
N ASN A 670 -17.20 0.07 23.89
CA ASN A 670 -18.20 1.12 23.99
C ASN A 670 -17.86 2.38 23.19
N SER A 671 -16.65 2.50 22.64
CA SER A 671 -16.29 3.67 21.83
C SER A 671 -16.88 3.53 20.43
N ILE A 672 -17.45 4.62 19.97
CA ILE A 672 -18.07 4.79 18.66
C ILE A 672 -17.44 6.04 18.08
N VAL A 673 -17.13 5.99 16.79
CA VAL A 673 -16.40 7.07 16.14
C VAL A 673 -17.33 8.22 15.78
N ASP A 674 -16.79 9.43 15.82
CA ASP A 674 -17.39 10.70 15.42
C ASP A 674 -16.76 11.16 14.10
N PRO A 675 -17.13 10.56 12.94
CA PRO A 675 -16.34 10.72 11.75
C PRO A 675 -16.52 12.10 11.10
N LYS A 676 -15.41 12.64 10.63
CA LYS A 676 -15.35 13.76 9.69
C LYS A 676 -14.49 13.39 8.49
N VAL A 677 -14.79 14.00 7.34
CA VAL A 677 -13.99 13.84 6.12
C VAL A 677 -13.26 15.14 5.82
N THR A 678 -11.96 15.04 5.62
CA THR A 678 -11.11 16.14 5.16
C THR A 678 -10.66 15.87 3.73
N ILE A 679 -10.82 16.87 2.87
CA ILE A 679 -10.36 16.87 1.48
C ILE A 679 -9.17 17.83 1.37
N GLU A 680 -8.06 17.33 0.86
CA GLU A 680 -6.82 18.07 0.68
C GLU A 680 -6.39 18.00 -0.78
N ILE A 681 -6.00 19.15 -1.34
CA ILE A 681 -5.37 19.26 -2.65
C ILE A 681 -3.87 19.48 -2.42
N HIS A 682 -3.05 18.68 -3.09
CA HIS A 682 -1.59 18.73 -3.02
C HIS A 682 -1.03 18.91 -4.44
N GLY A 683 -0.31 19.99 -4.72
CA GLY A 683 0.22 20.29 -6.05
C GLY A 683 1.17 21.47 -6.02
N VAL A 684 1.03 22.39 -6.97
CA VAL A 684 1.69 23.70 -6.88
C VAL A 684 1.12 24.52 -5.72
N GLN A 685 1.84 25.55 -5.27
CA GLN A 685 1.45 26.34 -4.10
C GLN A 685 0.04 26.94 -4.22
N GLN A 686 -0.36 27.34 -5.42
CA GLN A 686 -1.67 27.92 -5.74
C GLN A 686 -2.81 26.89 -5.63
N ASP A 687 -2.53 25.60 -5.84
CA ASP A 687 -3.51 24.52 -5.77
C ASP A 687 -3.71 24.00 -4.35
N ASN A 688 -2.70 24.15 -3.50
CA ASN A 688 -2.70 23.61 -2.14
C ASN A 688 -3.87 24.19 -1.32
N ASN A 689 -4.82 23.32 -0.95
CA ASN A 689 -6.04 23.73 -0.26
C ASN A 689 -6.60 22.59 0.59
N LYS A 690 -7.39 22.91 1.61
CA LYS A 690 -7.98 21.94 2.55
C LYS A 690 -9.37 22.38 2.98
N LYS A 691 -10.36 21.49 2.85
CA LYS A 691 -11.72 21.67 3.35
C LYS A 691 -12.18 20.42 4.09
N GLN A 692 -13.16 20.57 4.99
CA GLN A 692 -13.66 19.45 5.79
C GLN A 692 -15.18 19.51 5.95
N THR A 693 -15.80 18.35 6.11
CA THR A 693 -17.22 18.22 6.46
C THR A 693 -17.46 18.60 7.93
N LYS A 694 -18.73 18.73 8.31
CA LYS A 694 -19.12 18.65 9.72
C LYS A 694 -18.80 17.25 10.29
N VAL A 695 -18.75 17.18 11.61
CA VAL A 695 -18.65 15.93 12.36
C VAL A 695 -20.03 15.28 12.42
N ILE A 696 -20.10 13.96 12.22
CA ILE A 696 -21.29 13.17 12.54
C ILE A 696 -21.04 12.48 13.86
N GLU A 697 -21.89 12.70 14.85
CA GLU A 697 -21.70 12.11 16.18
C GLU A 697 -22.17 10.65 16.21
N ASN A 698 -21.36 9.81 16.85
CA ASN A 698 -21.63 8.42 17.22
C ASN A 698 -22.17 7.52 16.09
N ASN A 699 -21.66 7.71 14.88
CA ASN A 699 -22.04 6.88 13.73
C ASN A 699 -20.87 6.69 12.76
N GLY A 700 -20.13 5.59 12.94
CA GLY A 700 -19.16 5.12 11.96
C GLY A 700 -19.71 4.12 10.94
N PHE A 701 -20.93 3.61 11.12
CA PHE A 701 -21.46 2.57 10.23
C PHE A 701 -21.99 3.10 8.91
N ASN A 702 -22.76 4.19 8.93
CA ASN A 702 -23.34 4.80 7.74
C ASN A 702 -23.53 6.32 7.86
N PRO A 703 -22.50 7.08 8.27
CA PRO A 703 -22.60 8.54 8.41
C PRO A 703 -23.03 9.20 7.10
N ASN A 704 -23.90 10.21 7.17
CA ASN A 704 -24.38 10.95 6.01
C ASN A 704 -24.10 12.45 6.22
N TRP A 705 -23.19 13.00 5.43
CA TRP A 705 -22.79 14.41 5.48
C TRP A 705 -23.62 15.24 4.51
N ASN A 706 -23.71 14.78 3.25
CA ASN A 706 -24.37 15.45 2.13
C ASN A 706 -23.89 16.91 1.94
N GLU A 707 -22.57 17.12 1.94
CA GLU A 707 -21.92 18.45 1.86
C GLU A 707 -21.17 18.64 0.55
N GLU A 708 -21.21 19.86 0.01
CA GLU A 708 -20.60 20.24 -1.26
C GLU A 708 -19.40 21.17 -1.07
N PHE A 709 -18.37 20.94 -1.88
CA PHE A 709 -17.09 21.63 -1.85
C PHE A 709 -16.68 22.02 -3.27
N THR A 710 -15.94 23.11 -3.37
CA THR A 710 -15.37 23.60 -4.64
C THR A 710 -13.88 23.87 -4.45
N PHE A 711 -13.05 23.44 -5.39
CA PHE A 711 -11.63 23.76 -5.44
C PHE A 711 -11.27 24.29 -6.83
N ASP A 712 -10.51 25.38 -6.87
CA ASP A 712 -9.90 25.88 -8.09
C ASP A 712 -8.52 25.23 -8.24
N ILE A 713 -8.25 24.66 -9.42
CA ILE A 713 -7.04 23.90 -9.72
C ILE A 713 -6.35 24.57 -10.92
N GLU A 714 -5.23 25.23 -10.63
CA GLU A 714 -4.37 25.92 -11.58
C GLU A 714 -3.61 24.94 -12.47
N ILE A 715 -2.97 23.91 -11.88
CA ILE A 715 -2.15 22.93 -12.62
C ILE A 715 -2.64 21.50 -12.37
N PRO A 716 -3.75 21.08 -13.03
CA PRO A 716 -4.34 19.75 -12.87
C PRO A 716 -3.37 18.59 -13.04
N ALA A 717 -2.40 18.71 -13.94
CA ALA A 717 -1.42 17.67 -14.25
C ALA A 717 -0.46 17.37 -13.07
N LEU A 718 -0.27 18.33 -12.16
CA LEU A 718 0.57 18.18 -10.97
C LEU A 718 -0.25 17.96 -9.69
N ALA A 719 -1.54 18.25 -9.68
CA ALA A 719 -2.38 18.12 -8.49
C ALA A 719 -2.70 16.64 -8.12
N LEU A 720 -2.77 16.38 -6.82
CA LEU A 720 -3.34 15.19 -6.19
C LEU A 720 -4.51 15.59 -5.28
N VAL A 721 -5.48 14.70 -5.14
CA VAL A 721 -6.60 14.85 -4.21
C VAL A 721 -6.49 13.76 -3.15
N ARG A 722 -6.52 14.16 -1.88
CA ARG A 722 -6.46 13.27 -0.72
C ARG A 722 -7.72 13.42 0.13
N PHE A 723 -8.32 12.29 0.46
CA PHE A 723 -9.47 12.16 1.34
C PHE A 723 -9.00 11.50 2.63
N VAL A 724 -9.28 12.12 3.77
CA VAL A 724 -8.94 11.59 5.09
C VAL A 724 -10.17 11.52 5.93
N VAL A 725 -10.42 10.37 6.54
CA VAL A 725 -11.46 10.17 7.54
C VAL A 725 -10.80 10.08 8.90
N GLU A 726 -11.27 10.90 9.83
CA GLU A 726 -10.76 10.95 11.19
C GLU A 726 -11.93 10.84 12.18
N ASP A 727 -11.67 10.21 13.31
CA ASP A 727 -12.52 10.22 14.50
C ASP A 727 -12.26 11.51 15.28
N PHE A 728 -13.26 12.40 15.33
CA PHE A 728 -13.10 13.72 15.94
C PHE A 728 -13.09 13.61 17.46
N ASP A 729 -12.06 14.18 18.10
CA ASP A 729 -12.00 14.33 19.55
C ASP A 729 -11.88 15.82 19.90
N MET A 730 -12.77 16.31 20.76
CA MET A 730 -12.73 17.70 21.23
C MET A 730 -11.51 18.03 22.09
N SER A 731 -10.97 17.03 22.77
CA SER A 731 -9.99 17.17 23.84
C SER A 731 -8.59 16.65 23.47
N THR A 732 -8.51 15.76 22.48
CA THR A 732 -7.24 15.19 22.01
C THR A 732 -7.08 15.32 20.50
N LYS A 733 -5.97 14.81 19.96
CA LYS A 733 -5.76 14.78 18.51
C LYS A 733 -6.70 13.74 17.91
N ASN A 734 -7.37 14.11 16.81
CA ASN A 734 -8.23 13.19 16.09
C ASN A 734 -7.51 11.89 15.72
N ASP A 735 -8.26 10.81 15.81
CA ASP A 735 -7.79 9.46 15.59
C ASP A 735 -7.98 9.10 14.10
N PHE A 736 -6.94 8.56 13.46
CA PHE A 736 -7.00 8.21 12.04
C PHE A 736 -7.92 7.01 11.80
N ILE A 737 -8.90 7.15 10.90
CA ILE A 737 -9.80 6.07 10.48
C ILE A 737 -9.33 5.46 9.16
N GLY A 738 -9.10 6.29 8.14
CA GLY A 738 -8.74 5.83 6.80
C GLY A 738 -8.44 6.98 5.84
N GLN A 739 -7.75 6.68 4.75
CA GLN A 739 -7.43 7.68 3.72
C GLN A 739 -7.54 7.10 2.31
N TYR A 740 -7.67 7.96 1.32
CA TYR A 740 -7.42 7.63 -0.08
C TYR A 740 -6.83 8.84 -0.80
N THR A 741 -5.77 8.64 -1.57
CA THR A 741 -5.12 9.70 -2.35
C THR A 741 -4.98 9.27 -3.79
N LEU A 742 -5.19 10.16 -4.76
CA LEU A 742 -5.00 9.90 -6.20
C LEU A 742 -4.64 11.16 -6.98
N PRO A 743 -4.03 11.06 -8.18
CA PRO A 743 -3.84 12.21 -9.05
C PRO A 743 -5.17 12.81 -9.48
N PHE A 744 -5.24 14.13 -9.60
CA PHE A 744 -6.44 14.84 -10.05
C PHE A 744 -6.92 14.33 -11.42
N THR A 745 -5.98 14.09 -12.34
CA THR A 745 -6.25 13.58 -13.69
C THR A 745 -6.82 12.15 -13.71
N SER A 746 -6.73 11.42 -12.61
CA SER A 746 -7.27 10.06 -12.47
C SER A 746 -8.62 10.01 -11.75
N LEU A 747 -9.24 11.15 -11.46
CA LEU A 747 -10.60 11.21 -10.90
C LEU A 747 -11.65 10.78 -11.93
N GLY A 748 -12.44 9.77 -11.58
CA GLY A 748 -13.71 9.46 -12.24
C GLY A 748 -14.78 10.49 -11.86
N LYS A 749 -15.54 10.96 -12.85
CA LYS A 749 -16.65 11.90 -12.65
C LYS A 749 -17.95 11.20 -12.24
N GLY A 750 -18.89 11.92 -11.67
CA GLY A 750 -20.18 11.43 -11.22
C GLY A 750 -20.16 10.76 -9.85
N TYR A 751 -21.10 9.85 -9.63
CA TYR A 751 -21.24 9.10 -8.37
C TYR A 751 -20.21 7.98 -8.28
N ARG A 752 -19.30 8.09 -7.30
CA ARG A 752 -18.19 7.16 -7.12
C ARG A 752 -18.09 6.68 -5.68
N HIS A 753 -17.59 5.46 -5.50
CA HIS A 753 -17.12 5.00 -4.20
C HIS A 753 -15.61 5.16 -4.07
N ILE A 754 -15.18 5.64 -2.92
CA ILE A 754 -13.79 5.68 -2.49
C ILE A 754 -13.58 4.53 -1.53
N HIS A 755 -12.77 3.53 -1.90
CA HIS A 755 -12.42 2.43 -1.02
C HIS A 755 -11.26 2.85 -0.13
N LEU A 756 -11.53 3.01 1.17
CA LEU A 756 -10.55 3.60 2.09
C LEU A 756 -9.37 2.64 2.33
N LEU A 757 -8.21 3.24 2.51
CA LEU A 757 -6.97 2.58 2.89
C LEU A 757 -6.67 2.81 4.37
N THR A 758 -6.06 1.82 4.98
CA THR A 758 -5.44 1.90 6.31
C THR A 758 -4.27 2.89 6.29
N LYS A 759 -3.73 3.23 7.47
CA LYS A 759 -2.51 4.05 7.61
C LYS A 759 -1.30 3.51 6.84
N ASN A 760 -1.24 2.20 6.56
CA ASN A 760 -0.12 1.56 5.86
C ASN A 760 -0.33 1.50 4.33
N GLY A 761 -1.47 2.02 3.84
CA GLY A 761 -1.87 1.95 2.44
C GLY A 761 -2.56 0.64 2.02
N ASP A 762 -2.86 -0.25 2.97
CA ASP A 762 -3.60 -1.48 2.66
C ASP A 762 -5.12 -1.20 2.60
N PRO A 763 -5.88 -1.74 1.63
CA PRO A 763 -7.31 -1.48 1.49
C PRO A 763 -8.14 -2.13 2.60
N TYR A 764 -9.15 -1.41 3.08
CA TYR A 764 -10.20 -1.99 3.92
C TYR A 764 -11.13 -2.88 3.10
N SER A 765 -11.68 -3.92 3.73
CA SER A 765 -12.59 -4.87 3.07
C SER A 765 -13.96 -4.28 2.78
N SER A 766 -14.48 -3.40 3.65
CA SER A 766 -15.85 -2.88 3.56
C SER A 766 -15.98 -1.37 3.74
N SER A 767 -14.91 -0.66 4.07
CA SER A 767 -14.96 0.76 4.43
C SER A 767 -14.89 1.65 3.19
N THR A 768 -15.94 2.42 2.92
CA THR A 768 -16.04 3.29 1.73
C THR A 768 -16.60 4.67 2.04
N LEU A 769 -16.26 5.65 1.21
CA LEU A 769 -17.03 6.90 1.06
C LEU A 769 -17.82 6.86 -0.25
N PHE A 770 -19.00 7.43 -0.25
CA PHE A 770 -19.80 7.68 -1.44
C PHE A 770 -19.79 9.17 -1.75
N VAL A 771 -19.36 9.53 -2.95
CA VAL A 771 -19.13 10.92 -3.36
C VAL A 771 -19.75 11.18 -4.74
N TYR A 772 -19.98 12.44 -5.05
CA TYR A 772 -20.26 12.90 -6.41
C TYR A 772 -19.19 13.90 -6.86
N ILE A 773 -18.67 13.72 -8.06
CA ILE A 773 -17.56 14.52 -8.61
C ILE A 773 -17.98 15.15 -9.93
N ASN A 774 -17.75 16.45 -10.08
CA ASN A 774 -17.84 17.12 -11.37
C ASN A 774 -16.61 18.01 -11.56
N ILE A 775 -16.06 18.01 -12.77
CA ILE A 775 -14.88 18.78 -13.12
C ILE A 775 -15.25 19.66 -14.31
N GLN A 776 -15.10 20.96 -14.12
CA GLN A 776 -15.39 21.97 -15.13
C GLN A 776 -14.11 22.68 -15.54
N ASP A 777 -14.05 23.10 -16.79
CA ASP A 777 -12.99 23.95 -17.30
C ASP A 777 -13.26 25.38 -16.82
N CYS A 778 -12.22 26.06 -16.36
CA CYS A 778 -12.30 27.48 -16.09
C CYS A 778 -11.93 28.24 -17.36
N ASP A 779 -12.75 29.24 -17.70
CA ASP A 779 -12.51 30.18 -18.80
C ASP A 779 -11.25 31.04 -18.60
#